data_AF-A0A6L3Z7M2-F1
#
_entry.id   AF-A0A6L3Z7M2-F1
#
_cell.length_a   1.000
_cell.length_b   1.000
_cell.length_c   1.000
_cell.angle_alpha   90.00
_cell.angle_beta   90.00
_cell.angle_gamma   90.00
#
_symmetry.space_group_name_H-M   'P 1'
#
loop_
_entity.id
_entity.type
_entity.pdbx_description
1 polymer ?
#
loop_
_entity_poly.entity_id
_entity_poly.type
_entity_poly.pdbx_seq_one_letter_code
_entity_poly.pdbx_strand_id
1 'polypeptide(L)'
;PASLFRAYGGHLSDVYGARRVMYWTFAVSLVATFILSYPPTDYVIQSDNGPLAFHAEMGVIGFTITVFILGFFMALGKAAVFKHIPVYYPGNVGSVGGLVGMIGGLGGFILPILFGVLLDQTGLWTSCFMLLFVIVAVSFAWMHVSIRQMERAAEGKTTEELPAFAELQGLKKADVKPAKGDSVLTDWRPDDPTFWEEKGRRIAKRNLWLSIPALLLSFAIWQVWSVVVAKLPLVGYQFTTDQLFWLAALPGISGATFRIFYSFMVPIFGGRLWTTLTTWSLVIPAIGIGYAVQNPNTPYFIFLLLALCCGFGGGNFASSMSNISFFFPKKEKGNAAALNAGLGNLGVSVVQFVVPLVITAGIFGKLGGDPSMVATEAGSTPLWLQNAGFFFVPFIIITAFANWFGMNDIASAKASFADQAVIFRRKHNWIMCWLYTGTFGSFIGYSAGFPLLTNILFPEVNALQFAFLGPLVGALSRSGSGWLADKYGGGRVTIWAFVLMMIGVAGVLYFVGIKDQPNAFWGFFASFILLFFATGIGNASTFQMIPAIMSKEMDRLMPNATPEERRHEADKESAAITGFTSAIAAFGAFFIPKGYGTSISMTGGPEAALWAFLIFYVTCLVITWGVYTRKGGLLYDVEHRSKPAADAA
;
A
#
# COMPACT_ATOMS: atom_id res chain seq x y z
N PRO A 1 -19.26 27.98 -3.72
CA PRO A 1 -20.07 28.16 -2.49
C PRO A 1 -19.54 27.38 -1.27
N ALA A 2 -19.32 26.06 -1.38
CA ALA A 2 -18.94 25.20 -0.24
C ALA A 2 -17.66 25.66 0.50
N SER A 3 -16.64 26.17 -0.21
CA SER A 3 -15.41 26.69 0.41
C SER A 3 -15.66 27.91 1.31
N LEU A 4 -16.62 28.77 0.97
CA LEU A 4 -16.99 29.93 1.79
C LEU A 4 -17.73 29.47 3.06
N PHE A 5 -18.70 28.56 2.91
CA PHE A 5 -19.44 28.02 4.05
C PHE A 5 -18.56 27.19 4.99
N ARG A 6 -17.45 26.62 4.51
CA ARG A 6 -16.45 25.98 5.37
C ARG A 6 -15.87 26.95 6.40
N ALA A 7 -15.53 28.19 6.02
CA ALA A 7 -15.04 29.19 6.97
C ALA A 7 -16.09 29.49 8.05
N TYR A 8 -17.35 29.64 7.64
CA TYR A 8 -18.48 29.83 8.55
C TYR A 8 -18.70 28.62 9.47
N GLY A 9 -18.55 27.39 8.98
CA GLY A 9 -18.59 26.18 9.79
C GLY A 9 -17.50 26.13 10.86
N GLY A 10 -16.31 26.68 10.55
CA GLY A 10 -15.23 26.85 11.51
C GLY A 10 -15.66 27.75 12.67
N HIS A 11 -16.23 28.92 12.34
CA HIS A 11 -16.78 29.87 13.30
C HIS A 11 -17.93 29.27 14.13
N LEU A 12 -18.90 28.60 13.52
CA LEU A 12 -19.97 27.90 14.27
C LEU A 12 -19.40 26.84 15.21
N SER A 13 -18.33 26.17 14.80
CA SER A 13 -17.66 25.20 15.65
C SER A 13 -16.88 25.86 16.79
N ASP A 14 -16.51 27.15 16.71
CA ASP A 14 -15.95 27.94 17.83
C ASP A 14 -17.06 28.26 18.84
N VAL A 15 -18.20 28.74 18.34
CA VAL A 15 -19.29 29.25 19.17
C VAL A 15 -20.09 28.13 19.83
N TYR A 16 -20.49 27.12 19.07
CA TYR A 16 -21.40 26.06 19.52
C TYR A 16 -20.71 24.72 19.79
N GLY A 17 -19.42 24.63 19.48
CA GLY A 17 -18.60 23.42 19.59
C GLY A 17 -18.70 22.51 18.36
N ALA A 18 -17.55 22.02 17.90
CA ALA A 18 -17.42 21.15 16.72
C ALA A 18 -18.33 19.91 16.77
N ARG A 19 -18.51 19.32 17.96
CA ARG A 19 -19.36 18.13 18.14
C ARG A 19 -20.80 18.42 17.78
N ARG A 20 -21.35 19.55 18.25
CA ARG A 20 -22.75 19.93 17.99
C ARG A 20 -22.97 20.22 16.51
N VAL A 21 -22.02 20.90 15.87
CA VAL A 21 -22.05 21.16 14.42
C VAL A 21 -21.99 19.86 13.60
N MET A 22 -21.23 18.85 14.04
CA MET A 22 -21.22 17.52 13.43
C MET A 22 -22.56 16.79 13.55
N TYR A 23 -23.23 16.87 14.71
CA TYR A 23 -24.58 16.30 14.88
C TYR A 23 -25.59 16.97 13.94
N TRP A 24 -25.57 18.30 13.84
CA TRP A 24 -26.42 19.02 12.88
C TRP A 24 -26.13 18.61 11.44
N THR A 25 -24.85 18.52 11.08
CA THR A 25 -24.43 18.14 9.73
C THR A 25 -24.95 16.77 9.35
N PHE A 26 -24.71 15.75 10.18
CA PHE A 26 -25.15 14.40 9.88
C PHE A 26 -26.67 14.24 9.94
N ALA A 27 -27.35 14.87 10.90
CA ALA A 27 -28.80 14.80 10.99
C ALA A 27 -29.49 15.40 9.75
N VAL A 28 -29.06 16.60 9.33
CA VAL A 28 -29.62 17.24 8.13
C VAL A 28 -29.22 16.48 6.86
N SER A 29 -27.97 16.00 6.79
CA SER A 29 -27.53 15.19 5.64
C SER A 29 -28.32 13.89 5.54
N LEU A 30 -28.66 13.26 6.66
CA LEU A 30 -29.45 12.02 6.69
C LEU A 30 -30.86 12.27 6.15
N VAL A 31 -31.53 13.33 6.60
CA VAL A 31 -32.87 13.71 6.12
C VAL A 31 -32.82 14.09 4.63
N ALA A 32 -31.87 14.93 4.23
CA ALA A 32 -31.75 15.37 2.83
C ALA A 32 -31.44 14.21 1.88
N THR A 33 -30.51 13.31 2.25
CA THR A 33 -30.19 12.13 1.44
C THR A 33 -31.32 11.11 1.42
N PHE A 34 -32.12 10.99 2.48
CA PHE A 34 -33.34 10.17 2.48
C PHE A 34 -34.40 10.72 1.53
N ILE A 35 -34.62 12.04 1.54
CA ILE A 35 -35.59 12.67 0.64
C ILE A 35 -35.13 12.51 -0.82
N LEU A 36 -33.84 12.70 -1.10
CA LEU A 36 -33.24 12.55 -2.44
C LEU A 36 -33.13 11.09 -2.91
N SER A 37 -33.16 10.11 -2.00
CA SER A 37 -33.06 8.70 -2.35
C SER A 37 -34.37 8.12 -2.86
N TYR A 38 -35.48 8.83 -2.67
CA TYR A 38 -36.81 8.35 -3.05
C TYR A 38 -37.01 8.43 -4.58
N PRO A 39 -37.16 7.29 -5.29
CA PRO A 39 -37.35 7.29 -6.75
C PRO A 39 -38.76 7.79 -7.15
N PRO A 40 -38.94 8.27 -8.39
CA PRO A 40 -40.28 8.52 -8.93
C PRO A 40 -41.14 7.26 -8.80
N THR A 41 -42.26 7.37 -8.08
CA THR A 41 -43.07 6.21 -7.70
C THR A 41 -44.55 6.50 -7.85
N ASP A 42 -45.27 5.61 -8.53
CA ASP A 42 -46.72 5.57 -8.57
C ASP A 42 -47.27 4.75 -7.40
N TYR A 43 -48.11 5.38 -6.59
CA TYR A 43 -48.79 4.73 -5.48
C TYR A 43 -50.23 4.43 -5.84
N VAL A 44 -50.68 3.21 -5.54
CA VAL A 44 -52.08 2.81 -5.64
C VAL A 44 -52.55 2.32 -4.27
N ILE A 45 -53.40 3.10 -3.61
CA ILE A 45 -54.00 2.74 -2.34
C ILE A 45 -55.39 2.16 -2.61
N GLN A 46 -55.60 0.92 -2.20
CA GLN A 46 -56.92 0.30 -2.24
C GLN A 46 -57.78 0.86 -1.11
N SER A 47 -58.90 1.52 -1.44
CA SER A 47 -59.85 2.05 -0.48
C SER A 47 -61.25 1.47 -0.72
N ASP A 48 -62.13 1.59 0.28
CA ASP A 48 -63.53 1.13 0.18
C ASP A 48 -64.32 1.85 -0.93
N ASN A 49 -63.83 3.01 -1.41
CA ASN A 49 -64.41 3.80 -2.50
C ASN A 49 -63.70 3.57 -3.86
N GLY A 50 -62.83 2.57 -3.96
CA GLY A 50 -62.03 2.24 -5.15
C GLY A 50 -60.53 2.56 -5.01
N PRO A 51 -59.72 2.24 -6.05
CA PRO A 51 -58.28 2.48 -6.02
C PRO A 51 -57.97 3.98 -6.16
N LEU A 52 -57.32 4.55 -5.14
CA LEU A 52 -56.75 5.89 -5.16
C LEU A 52 -55.32 5.83 -5.68
N ALA A 53 -55.07 6.38 -6.87
CA ALA A 53 -53.73 6.46 -7.45
C ALA A 53 -53.15 7.88 -7.35
N PHE A 54 -51.88 8.01 -6.96
CA PHE A 54 -51.15 9.27 -7.03
C PHE A 54 -49.68 9.05 -7.38
N HIS A 55 -49.11 10.01 -8.09
CA HIS A 55 -47.71 10.00 -8.52
C HIS A 55 -46.87 10.86 -7.58
N ALA A 56 -45.76 10.30 -7.07
CA ALA A 56 -44.81 11.00 -6.23
C ALA A 56 -43.45 11.08 -6.94
N GLU A 57 -43.10 12.29 -7.39
CA GLU A 57 -41.81 12.59 -7.98
C GLU A 57 -41.27 13.92 -7.43
N MET A 58 -39.95 13.98 -7.23
CA MET A 58 -39.30 15.21 -6.82
C MET A 58 -39.03 16.11 -8.03
N GLY A 59 -39.75 17.24 -8.09
CA GLY A 59 -39.49 18.27 -9.10
C GLY A 59 -38.12 18.96 -8.93
N VAL A 60 -37.65 19.58 -10.01
CA VAL A 60 -36.33 20.25 -10.10
C VAL A 60 -36.11 21.29 -9.00
N ILE A 61 -37.14 22.05 -8.62
CA ILE A 61 -37.04 23.06 -7.55
C ILE A 61 -36.77 22.39 -6.20
N GLY A 62 -37.53 21.35 -5.86
CA GLY A 62 -37.36 20.60 -4.61
C GLY A 62 -36.01 19.89 -4.54
N PHE A 63 -35.58 19.32 -5.66
CA PHE A 63 -34.24 18.73 -5.80
C PHE A 63 -33.15 19.76 -5.54
N THR A 64 -33.22 20.91 -6.23
CA THR A 64 -32.22 21.98 -6.13
C THR A 64 -32.10 22.49 -4.69
N ILE A 65 -33.24 22.80 -4.04
CA ILE A 65 -33.26 23.27 -2.65
C ILE A 65 -32.61 22.22 -1.72
N THR A 66 -33.00 20.95 -1.85
CA THR A 66 -32.49 19.87 -0.99
C THR A 66 -30.98 19.66 -1.16
N VAL A 67 -30.47 19.69 -2.39
CA VAL A 67 -29.04 19.56 -2.67
C VAL A 67 -28.24 20.77 -2.15
N PHE A 68 -28.79 21.98 -2.23
CA PHE A 68 -28.15 23.17 -1.65
C PHE A 68 -28.07 23.07 -0.13
N ILE A 69 -29.14 22.64 0.55
CA ILE A 69 -29.16 22.41 1.99
C ILE A 69 -28.11 21.34 2.37
N LEU A 70 -28.11 20.21 1.66
CA LEU A 70 -27.13 19.14 1.87
C LEU A 70 -25.70 19.66 1.71
N GLY A 71 -25.41 20.35 0.61
CA GLY A 71 -24.09 20.91 0.33
C GLY A 71 -23.62 21.95 1.35
N PHE A 72 -24.54 22.78 1.86
CA PHE A 72 -24.26 23.74 2.92
C PHE A 72 -23.84 23.04 4.22
N PHE A 73 -24.65 22.10 4.72
CA PHE A 73 -24.34 21.39 5.96
C PHE A 73 -23.07 20.52 5.84
N MET A 74 -22.87 19.83 4.70
CA MET A 74 -21.63 19.10 4.44
C MET A 74 -20.39 20.02 4.48
N ALA A 75 -20.51 21.27 4.02
CA ALA A 75 -19.43 22.25 4.13
C ALA A 75 -19.13 22.65 5.57
N LEU A 76 -20.16 22.78 6.42
CA LEU A 76 -19.99 23.04 7.85
C LEU A 76 -19.28 21.87 8.55
N GLY A 77 -19.73 20.64 8.29
CA GLY A 77 -19.13 19.43 8.86
C GLY A 77 -17.66 19.25 8.51
N LYS A 78 -17.24 19.60 7.27
CA LYS A 78 -15.82 19.60 6.91
C LYS A 78 -14.98 20.46 7.86
N ALA A 79 -15.46 21.63 8.26
CA ALA A 79 -14.73 22.47 9.21
C ALA A 79 -14.72 21.88 10.62
N ALA A 80 -15.86 21.35 11.07
CA ALA A 80 -16.00 20.73 12.39
C ALA A 80 -15.09 19.50 12.56
N VAL A 81 -14.97 18.65 11.53
CA VAL A 81 -14.04 17.50 11.53
C VAL A 81 -12.60 17.96 11.75
N PHE A 82 -12.13 18.96 11.00
CA PHE A 82 -10.75 19.45 11.13
C PHE A 82 -10.49 20.12 12.47
N LYS A 83 -11.54 20.60 13.15
CA LYS A 83 -11.44 21.19 14.48
C LYS A 83 -11.32 20.16 15.60
N HIS A 84 -11.86 18.96 15.40
CA HIS A 84 -11.66 17.85 16.33
C HIS A 84 -10.23 17.34 16.38
N ILE A 85 -9.48 17.52 15.30
CA ILE A 85 -8.10 17.02 15.17
C ILE A 85 -7.16 17.59 16.24
N PRO A 86 -7.01 18.92 16.41
CA PRO A 86 -6.15 19.45 17.46
C PRO A 86 -6.64 19.16 18.88
N VAL A 87 -7.94 18.95 19.07
CA VAL A 87 -8.52 18.64 20.39
C VAL A 87 -8.21 17.21 20.81
N TYR A 88 -8.37 16.24 19.90
CA TYR A 88 -8.14 14.83 20.21
C TYR A 88 -6.69 14.38 19.99
N TYR A 89 -5.96 15.05 19.11
CA TYR A 89 -4.59 14.71 18.73
C TYR A 89 -3.67 15.93 18.76
N PRO A 90 -3.54 16.63 19.91
CA PRO A 90 -2.78 17.88 20.02
C PRO A 90 -1.31 17.72 19.62
N GLY A 91 -0.70 16.55 19.86
CA GLY A 91 0.67 16.25 19.45
C GLY A 91 0.85 15.83 17.99
N ASN A 92 -0.23 15.58 17.24
CA ASN A 92 -0.19 15.00 15.90
C ASN A 92 -1.16 15.67 14.91
N VAL A 93 -1.44 16.96 15.09
CA VAL A 93 -2.44 17.71 14.31
C VAL A 93 -2.20 17.61 12.80
N GLY A 94 -0.93 17.73 12.38
CA GLY A 94 -0.54 17.60 10.98
C GLY A 94 -0.80 16.21 10.39
N SER A 95 -0.40 15.14 11.11
CA SER A 95 -0.58 13.74 10.69
C SER A 95 -2.04 13.40 10.48
N VAL A 96 -2.84 13.67 11.51
CA VAL A 96 -4.25 13.30 11.53
C VAL A 96 -5.02 14.21 10.58
N GLY A 97 -4.63 15.49 10.47
CA GLY A 97 -5.12 16.42 9.45
C GLY A 97 -4.91 15.92 8.03
N GLY A 98 -3.70 15.47 7.71
CA GLY A 98 -3.36 14.89 6.42
C GLY A 98 -4.14 13.60 6.13
N LEU A 99 -4.21 12.69 7.10
CA LEU A 99 -4.96 11.43 6.99
C LEU A 99 -6.44 11.67 6.70
N VAL A 100 -7.09 12.51 7.50
CA VAL A 100 -8.52 12.84 7.34
C VAL A 100 -8.77 13.52 5.99
N GLY A 101 -7.89 14.45 5.59
CA GLY A 101 -7.97 15.10 4.29
C GLY A 101 -7.87 14.11 3.13
N MET A 102 -6.98 13.12 3.23
CA MET A 102 -6.78 12.09 2.21
C MET A 102 -7.91 11.08 2.15
N ILE A 103 -8.44 10.58 3.28
CA ILE A 103 -9.63 9.72 3.28
C ILE A 103 -10.81 10.46 2.65
N GLY A 104 -10.97 11.74 2.96
CA GLY A 104 -11.96 12.61 2.30
C GLY A 104 -11.71 12.75 0.78
N GLY A 105 -10.45 12.86 0.36
CA GLY A 105 -10.04 12.90 -1.04
C GLY A 105 -10.30 11.59 -1.80
N LEU A 106 -10.00 10.44 -1.19
CA LEU A 106 -10.31 9.11 -1.72
C LEU A 106 -11.82 8.93 -1.90
N GLY A 107 -12.63 9.41 -0.95
CA GLY A 107 -14.08 9.46 -1.10
C GLY A 107 -14.50 10.25 -2.34
N GLY A 108 -13.86 11.37 -2.63
CA GLY A 108 -14.10 12.16 -3.85
C GLY A 108 -13.74 11.46 -5.16
N PHE A 109 -12.83 10.47 -5.14
CA PHE A 109 -12.49 9.65 -6.30
C PHE A 109 -13.41 8.43 -6.44
N ILE A 110 -13.68 7.73 -5.33
CA ILE A 110 -14.45 6.48 -5.31
C ILE A 110 -15.94 6.73 -5.52
N LEU A 111 -16.51 7.77 -4.88
CA LEU A 111 -17.96 8.01 -4.92
C LEU A 111 -18.52 8.27 -6.33
N PRO A 112 -17.91 9.11 -7.18
CA PRO A 112 -18.41 9.30 -8.54
C PRO A 112 -18.43 8.00 -9.37
N ILE A 113 -17.42 7.13 -9.18
CA ILE A 113 -17.38 5.82 -9.84
C ILE A 113 -18.54 4.95 -9.35
N LEU A 114 -18.76 4.89 -8.03
CA LEU A 114 -19.88 4.14 -7.46
C LEU A 114 -21.24 4.69 -7.89
N PHE A 115 -21.38 6.01 -8.05
CA PHE A 115 -22.62 6.61 -8.56
C PHE A 115 -22.92 6.18 -9.99
N GLY A 116 -21.90 6.15 -10.86
CA GLY A 116 -22.03 5.61 -12.21
C GLY A 116 -22.45 4.14 -12.20
N VAL A 117 -21.75 3.31 -11.42
CA VAL A 117 -22.06 1.87 -11.30
C VAL A 117 -23.50 1.64 -10.80
N LEU A 118 -23.95 2.39 -9.80
CA LEU A 118 -25.30 2.25 -9.26
C LEU A 118 -26.37 2.70 -10.26
N LEU A 119 -26.11 3.76 -11.03
CA LEU A 119 -27.00 4.18 -12.10
C LEU A 119 -27.09 3.11 -13.19
N ASP A 120 -25.96 2.56 -13.64
CA ASP A 120 -25.91 1.55 -14.69
C ASP A 120 -26.60 0.24 -14.28
N GLN A 121 -26.50 -0.15 -13.01
CA GLN A 121 -27.09 -1.40 -12.51
C GLN A 121 -28.56 -1.28 -12.13
N THR A 122 -28.97 -0.17 -11.50
CA THR A 122 -30.33 0.00 -11.00
C THR A 122 -31.25 0.68 -12.02
N GLY A 123 -30.67 1.41 -12.98
CA GLY A 123 -31.40 2.32 -13.87
C GLY A 123 -31.95 3.57 -13.17
N LEU A 124 -31.70 3.73 -11.86
CA LEU A 124 -32.24 4.82 -11.04
C LEU A 124 -31.14 5.81 -10.70
N TRP A 125 -31.31 7.08 -11.08
CA TRP A 125 -30.38 8.14 -10.68
C TRP A 125 -30.42 8.42 -9.16
N THR A 126 -31.53 8.13 -8.48
CA THR A 126 -31.67 8.29 -7.02
C THR A 126 -30.83 7.29 -6.22
N SER A 127 -30.33 6.22 -6.86
CA SER A 127 -29.47 5.21 -6.23
C SER A 127 -28.17 5.79 -5.65
N CYS A 128 -27.61 6.86 -6.25
CA CYS A 128 -26.45 7.55 -5.69
C CYS A 128 -26.76 8.17 -4.32
N PHE A 129 -27.98 8.70 -4.13
CA PHE A 129 -28.43 9.26 -2.86
C PHE A 129 -28.80 8.17 -1.85
N MET A 130 -29.27 6.99 -2.29
CA MET A 130 -29.43 5.81 -1.43
C MET A 130 -28.09 5.39 -0.81
N LEU A 131 -27.02 5.35 -1.62
CA LEU A 131 -25.67 5.06 -1.12
C LEU A 131 -25.20 6.13 -0.12
N LEU A 132 -25.37 7.40 -0.45
CA LEU A 132 -25.01 8.50 0.45
C LEU A 132 -25.78 8.44 1.77
N PHE A 133 -27.08 8.09 1.74
CA PHE A 133 -27.90 7.90 2.93
C PHE A 133 -27.32 6.82 3.83
N VAL A 134 -26.97 5.65 3.29
CA VAL A 134 -26.34 4.56 4.05
C VAL A 134 -25.00 5.01 4.66
N ILE A 135 -24.14 5.65 3.87
CA ILE A 135 -22.84 6.15 4.34
C ILE A 135 -23.01 7.15 5.48
N VAL A 136 -23.93 8.11 5.33
CA VAL A 136 -24.24 9.12 6.35
C VAL A 136 -24.83 8.48 7.60
N ALA A 137 -25.75 7.52 7.46
CA ALA A 137 -26.36 6.82 8.58
C ALA A 137 -25.32 6.03 9.40
N VAL A 138 -24.47 5.25 8.72
CA VAL A 138 -23.39 4.49 9.36
C VAL A 138 -22.40 5.44 10.04
N SER A 139 -22.00 6.52 9.36
CA SER A 139 -21.07 7.51 9.93
C SER A 139 -21.66 8.21 11.15
N PHE A 140 -22.95 8.53 11.11
CA PHE A 140 -23.65 9.18 12.21
C PHE A 140 -23.77 8.25 13.43
N ALA A 141 -24.18 6.99 13.22
CA ALA A 141 -24.26 5.99 14.26
C ALA A 141 -22.87 5.70 14.86
N TRP A 142 -21.85 5.53 14.01
CA TRP A 142 -20.47 5.32 14.44
C TRP A 142 -19.96 6.48 15.30
N MET A 143 -20.19 7.72 14.87
CA MET A 143 -19.81 8.91 15.62
C MET A 143 -20.52 8.94 16.98
N HIS A 144 -21.83 8.67 17.03
CA HIS A 144 -22.60 8.68 18.26
C HIS A 144 -22.10 7.63 19.26
N VAL A 145 -21.88 6.40 18.79
CA VAL A 145 -21.33 5.30 19.61
C VAL A 145 -19.94 5.64 20.12
N SER A 146 -19.06 6.15 19.25
CA SER A 146 -17.70 6.55 19.63
C SER A 146 -17.69 7.62 20.72
N ILE A 147 -18.54 8.66 20.58
CA ILE A 147 -18.66 9.73 21.58
C ILE A 147 -19.15 9.15 22.91
N ARG A 148 -20.19 8.31 22.91
CA ARG A 148 -20.70 7.69 24.14
C ARG A 148 -19.67 6.79 24.82
N GLN A 149 -18.89 6.05 24.05
CA GLN A 149 -17.80 5.23 24.61
C GLN A 149 -16.72 6.10 25.27
N MET A 150 -16.35 7.22 24.63
CA MET A 150 -15.38 8.17 25.20
C MET A 150 -15.90 8.86 26.46
N GLU A 151 -17.18 9.25 26.49
CA GLU A 151 -17.82 9.84 27.67
C GLU A 151 -17.85 8.85 28.85
N ARG A 152 -18.28 7.61 28.61
CA ARG A 152 -18.26 6.55 29.63
C ARG A 152 -16.87 6.25 30.18
N ALA A 153 -15.85 6.24 29.31
CA ALA A 153 -14.46 6.04 29.72
C ALA A 153 -13.92 7.21 30.55
N ALA A 154 -14.38 8.43 30.28
CA ALA A 154 -14.05 9.60 31.09
C ALA A 154 -14.76 9.57 32.45
N GLU A 155 -16.06 9.25 32.47
CA GLU A 155 -16.86 9.09 33.71
C GLU A 155 -16.28 8.01 34.64
N GLY A 156 -15.75 6.92 34.09
CA GLY A 156 -15.09 5.88 34.87
C GLY A 156 -13.86 6.38 35.66
N LYS A 157 -13.12 7.36 35.12
CA LYS A 157 -11.99 8.00 35.85
C LYS A 157 -12.46 8.96 36.93
N THR A 158 -13.50 9.75 36.65
CA THR A 158 -14.05 10.70 37.64
C THR A 158 -14.66 9.98 38.85
N THR A 159 -15.18 8.77 38.65
CA THR A 159 -15.76 7.94 39.74
C THR A 159 -14.67 7.34 40.64
N GLU A 160 -13.46 7.09 40.12
CA GLU A 160 -12.31 6.66 40.94
C GLU A 160 -11.73 7.79 41.81
N GLU A 161 -11.95 9.05 41.41
CA GLU A 161 -11.46 10.26 42.10
C GLU A 161 -12.44 10.78 43.18
N LEU A 162 -13.66 10.26 43.27
CA LEU A 162 -14.60 10.61 44.34
C LEU A 162 -14.19 9.93 45.66
N PRO A 163 -14.25 10.65 46.80
CA PRO A 163 -13.97 10.04 48.10
C PRO A 163 -14.94 8.88 48.34
N ALA A 164 -14.41 7.72 48.74
CA ALA A 164 -15.24 6.58 49.11
C ALA A 164 -16.13 6.96 50.29
N PHE A 165 -17.39 6.49 50.27
CA PHE A 165 -18.31 6.60 51.40
C PHE A 165 -17.63 6.14 52.70
N ALA A 166 -17.93 6.80 53.82
CA ALA A 166 -17.27 6.54 55.10
C ALA A 166 -17.35 5.06 55.51
N GLU A 167 -18.42 4.37 55.12
CA GLU A 167 -18.67 2.95 55.35
C GLU A 167 -17.77 2.01 54.52
N LEU A 168 -17.12 2.51 53.47
CA LEU A 168 -16.20 1.76 52.60
C LEU A 168 -14.72 2.02 52.93
N GLN A 169 -14.43 2.90 53.89
CA GLN A 169 -13.06 3.16 54.35
C GLN A 169 -12.56 2.00 55.22
N GLY A 170 -11.50 1.31 54.77
CA GLY A 170 -10.88 0.18 55.49
C GLY A 170 -11.13 -1.19 54.86
N LEU A 171 -12.04 -1.31 53.90
CA LEU A 171 -12.11 -2.50 53.05
C LEU A 171 -10.96 -2.44 52.02
N LYS A 172 -10.14 -3.49 51.95
CA LYS A 172 -9.15 -3.63 50.87
C LYS A 172 -9.90 -3.54 49.56
N LYS A 173 -9.67 -2.46 48.79
CA LYS A 173 -10.04 -2.42 47.36
C LYS A 173 -9.50 -3.71 46.76
N ALA A 174 -10.39 -4.54 46.21
CA ALA A 174 -9.95 -5.67 45.41
C ALA A 174 -9.00 -5.10 44.36
N ASP A 175 -7.76 -5.60 44.35
CA ASP A 175 -6.72 -5.19 43.43
C ASP A 175 -7.07 -5.73 42.05
N VAL A 176 -8.16 -5.21 41.48
CA VAL A 176 -8.57 -5.48 40.10
C VAL A 176 -7.60 -4.70 39.24
N LYS A 177 -6.41 -5.26 39.07
CA LYS A 177 -5.52 -4.88 37.98
C LYS A 177 -6.38 -5.03 36.73
N PRO A 178 -6.68 -3.95 35.98
CA PRO A 178 -7.31 -4.11 34.69
C PRO A 178 -6.42 -5.08 33.91
N ALA A 179 -7.02 -6.08 33.27
CA ALA A 179 -6.30 -7.10 32.52
C ALA A 179 -5.45 -6.38 31.44
N LYS A 180 -4.21 -6.03 31.79
CA LYS A 180 -3.22 -5.50 30.86
C LYS A 180 -2.85 -6.69 30.00
N GLY A 181 -3.46 -6.79 28.83
CA GLY A 181 -3.10 -7.83 27.89
C GLY A 181 -1.60 -7.80 27.62
N ASP A 182 -0.93 -8.95 27.73
CA ASP A 182 0.51 -9.16 27.48
C ASP A 182 1.00 -8.74 26.07
N SER A 183 0.11 -8.20 25.24
CA SER A 183 0.36 -7.78 23.87
C SER A 183 1.02 -6.40 23.77
N VAL A 184 0.84 -5.50 24.76
CA VAL A 184 1.43 -4.15 24.72
C VAL A 184 2.68 -4.07 25.63
N LEU A 185 3.83 -3.83 25.00
CA LEU A 185 5.13 -3.67 25.67
C LEU A 185 5.27 -2.23 26.16
N THR A 186 5.30 -2.06 27.48
CA THR A 186 5.45 -0.75 28.14
C THR A 186 6.91 -0.44 28.50
N ASP A 187 7.69 -1.45 28.89
CA ASP A 187 9.16 -1.37 29.00
C ASP A 187 9.79 -2.10 27.82
N TRP A 188 10.43 -1.34 26.93
CA TRP A 188 11.11 -1.86 25.74
C TRP A 188 12.44 -1.13 25.52
N ARG A 189 13.56 -1.80 25.87
CA ARG A 189 14.92 -1.26 25.83
C ARG A 189 15.83 -2.14 24.97
N PRO A 190 15.63 -2.19 23.64
CA PRO A 190 16.35 -3.14 22.78
C PRO A 190 17.86 -2.90 22.74
N ASP A 191 18.33 -1.67 22.99
CA ASP A 191 19.75 -1.32 23.02
C ASP A 191 20.46 -1.66 24.36
N ASP A 192 19.73 -2.09 25.40
CA ASP A 192 20.28 -2.61 26.66
C ASP A 192 20.66 -4.11 26.48
N PRO A 193 21.95 -4.48 26.56
CA PRO A 193 22.40 -5.85 26.31
C PRO A 193 21.75 -6.90 27.22
N THR A 194 21.55 -6.58 28.51
CA THR A 194 20.97 -7.51 29.48
C THR A 194 19.49 -7.76 29.16
N PHE A 195 18.74 -6.67 28.91
CA PHE A 195 17.34 -6.79 28.49
C PHE A 195 17.21 -7.55 27.16
N TRP A 196 18.12 -7.31 26.21
CA TRP A 196 18.08 -7.93 24.89
C TRP A 196 18.25 -9.45 24.98
N GLU A 197 19.26 -9.94 25.70
CA GLU A 197 19.53 -11.37 25.82
C GLU A 197 18.47 -12.10 26.66
N GLU A 198 17.98 -11.50 27.74
CA GLU A 198 16.99 -12.15 28.63
C GLU A 198 15.58 -12.18 28.04
N LYS A 199 15.16 -11.13 27.32
CA LYS A 199 13.75 -10.95 26.90
C LYS A 199 13.57 -10.38 25.50
N GLY A 200 14.26 -9.29 25.18
CA GLY A 200 14.04 -8.50 23.97
C GLY A 200 14.18 -9.31 22.68
N ARG A 201 15.27 -10.09 22.56
CA ARG A 201 15.61 -10.84 21.36
C ARG A 201 14.55 -11.88 21.00
N ARG A 202 13.97 -12.57 21.98
CA ARG A 202 12.91 -13.56 21.77
C ARG A 202 11.64 -12.91 21.21
N ILE A 203 11.23 -11.78 21.79
CA ILE A 203 10.04 -11.04 21.37
C ILE A 203 10.24 -10.43 19.97
N ALA A 204 11.41 -9.85 19.70
CA ALA A 204 11.74 -9.27 18.42
C ALA A 204 11.77 -10.32 17.30
N LYS A 205 12.41 -11.48 17.53
CA LYS A 205 12.41 -12.59 16.57
C LYS A 205 11.02 -13.14 16.30
N ARG A 206 10.16 -13.26 17.32
CA ARG A 206 8.75 -13.65 17.13
C ARG A 206 8.02 -12.68 16.22
N ASN A 207 8.13 -11.37 16.48
CA ASN A 207 7.49 -10.35 15.65
C ASN A 207 8.04 -10.33 14.22
N LEU A 208 9.34 -10.55 14.03
CA LEU A 208 9.98 -10.68 12.71
C LEU A 208 9.43 -11.87 11.92
N TRP A 209 9.42 -13.06 12.52
CA TRP A 209 8.95 -14.28 11.87
C TRP A 209 7.44 -14.31 11.63
N LEU A 210 6.66 -13.49 12.32
CA LEU A 210 5.24 -13.24 12.01
C LEU A 210 5.06 -12.20 10.90
N SER A 211 5.92 -11.17 10.86
CA SER A 211 5.87 -10.14 9.82
C SER A 211 6.26 -10.67 8.44
N ILE A 212 7.23 -11.58 8.35
CA ILE A 212 7.73 -12.13 7.09
C ILE A 212 6.63 -12.81 6.25
N PRO A 213 5.86 -13.80 6.77
CA PRO A 213 4.76 -14.41 6.03
C PRO A 213 3.68 -13.41 5.62
N ALA A 214 3.35 -12.45 6.51
CA ALA A 214 2.37 -11.42 6.22
C ALA A 214 2.81 -10.55 5.04
N LEU A 215 4.09 -10.16 5.02
CA LEU A 215 4.66 -9.36 3.94
C LEU A 215 4.80 -10.17 2.65
N LEU A 216 5.20 -11.45 2.73
CA LEU A 216 5.26 -12.35 1.58
C LEU A 216 3.89 -12.48 0.90
N LEU A 217 2.83 -12.74 1.67
CA LEU A 217 1.47 -12.81 1.13
C LEU A 217 1.01 -11.46 0.56
N SER A 218 1.45 -10.36 1.15
CA SER A 218 1.18 -9.02 0.64
C SER A 218 1.78 -8.82 -0.75
N PHE A 219 3.04 -9.21 -0.99
CA PHE A 219 3.64 -9.16 -2.33
C PHE A 219 3.02 -10.15 -3.31
N ALA A 220 2.63 -11.34 -2.84
CA ALA A 220 1.95 -12.33 -3.67
C ALA A 220 0.62 -11.78 -4.21
N ILE A 221 -0.25 -11.25 -3.35
CA ILE A 221 -1.52 -10.66 -3.75
C ILE A 221 -1.33 -9.38 -4.57
N TRP A 222 -0.32 -8.58 -4.24
CA TRP A 222 -0.01 -7.38 -5.01
C TRP A 222 0.32 -7.70 -6.47
N GLN A 223 1.05 -8.80 -6.72
CA GLN A 223 1.52 -9.21 -8.04
C GLN A 223 0.71 -10.34 -8.68
N VAL A 224 -0.44 -10.72 -8.13
CA VAL A 224 -1.27 -11.83 -8.67
C VAL A 224 -1.69 -11.59 -10.12
N TRP A 225 -1.96 -10.32 -10.48
CA TRP A 225 -2.32 -9.93 -11.84
C TRP A 225 -1.22 -10.19 -12.86
N SER A 226 0.06 -10.27 -12.46
CA SER A 226 1.15 -10.61 -13.38
C SER A 226 0.97 -11.99 -14.04
N VAL A 227 0.24 -12.90 -13.40
CA VAL A 227 -0.07 -14.24 -13.93
C VAL A 227 -1.48 -14.29 -14.52
N VAL A 228 -2.47 -13.76 -13.80
CA VAL A 228 -3.89 -13.88 -14.17
C VAL A 228 -4.16 -13.28 -15.55
N VAL A 229 -3.62 -12.10 -15.86
CA VAL A 229 -3.89 -11.42 -17.14
C VAL A 229 -3.41 -12.21 -18.35
N ALA A 230 -2.35 -13.02 -18.21
CA ALA A 230 -1.85 -13.87 -19.28
C ALA A 230 -2.75 -15.10 -19.55
N LYS A 231 -3.66 -15.43 -18.61
CA LYS A 231 -4.57 -16.58 -18.69
C LYS A 231 -6.03 -16.20 -18.95
N LEU A 232 -6.42 -14.94 -18.74
CA LEU A 232 -7.79 -14.48 -19.00
C LEU A 232 -8.30 -14.82 -20.42
N PRO A 233 -7.53 -14.61 -21.51
CA PRO A 233 -8.02 -14.95 -22.85
C PRO A 233 -8.35 -16.43 -23.03
N LEU A 234 -7.62 -17.31 -22.35
CA LEU A 234 -7.82 -18.76 -22.44
C LEU A 234 -9.15 -19.23 -21.85
N VAL A 235 -9.72 -18.47 -20.90
CA VAL A 235 -11.00 -18.79 -20.24
C VAL A 235 -12.16 -17.93 -20.76
N GLY A 236 -12.00 -17.32 -21.94
CA GLY A 236 -13.09 -16.66 -22.67
C GLY A 236 -13.20 -15.14 -22.52
N TYR A 237 -12.31 -14.47 -21.79
CA TYR A 237 -12.30 -13.00 -21.71
C TYR A 237 -11.68 -12.37 -22.96
N GLN A 238 -12.38 -11.43 -23.59
CA GLN A 238 -11.91 -10.71 -24.77
C GLN A 238 -11.43 -9.29 -24.43
N PHE A 239 -10.48 -9.18 -23.49
CA PHE A 239 -9.85 -7.90 -23.18
C PHE A 239 -8.74 -7.59 -24.20
N THR A 240 -8.62 -6.31 -24.56
CA THR A 240 -7.52 -5.83 -25.40
C THR A 240 -6.18 -5.95 -24.68
N THR A 241 -5.07 -5.98 -25.43
CA THR A 241 -3.72 -6.01 -24.86
C THR A 241 -3.48 -4.86 -23.88
N ASP A 242 -3.95 -3.65 -24.22
CA ASP A 242 -3.79 -2.50 -23.32
C ASP A 242 -4.60 -2.67 -22.02
N GLN A 243 -5.82 -3.22 -22.11
CA GLN A 243 -6.63 -3.53 -20.94
C GLN A 243 -5.96 -4.58 -20.03
N LEU A 244 -5.30 -5.59 -20.59
CA LEU A 244 -4.54 -6.57 -19.80
C LEU A 244 -3.34 -5.93 -19.09
N PHE A 245 -2.60 -5.05 -19.76
CA PHE A 245 -1.51 -4.29 -19.14
C PHE A 245 -2.01 -3.31 -18.07
N TRP A 246 -3.17 -2.70 -18.25
CA TRP A 246 -3.82 -1.89 -17.21
C TRP A 246 -4.10 -2.70 -15.94
N LEU A 247 -4.62 -3.92 -16.07
CA LEU A 247 -4.85 -4.79 -14.91
C LEU A 247 -3.55 -5.17 -14.19
N ALA A 248 -2.47 -5.41 -14.94
CA ALA A 248 -1.15 -5.65 -14.34
C ALA A 248 -0.56 -4.39 -13.67
N ALA A 249 -0.89 -3.20 -14.17
CA ALA A 249 -0.31 -1.92 -13.74
C ALA A 249 -1.04 -1.28 -12.55
N LEU A 250 -2.37 -1.40 -12.48
CA LEU A 250 -3.20 -0.73 -11.47
C LEU A 250 -2.83 -1.02 -10.01
N PRO A 251 -2.46 -2.26 -9.61
CA PRO A 251 -2.04 -2.51 -8.24
C PRO A 251 -0.84 -1.64 -7.86
N GLY A 252 -0.01 -1.24 -8.83
CA GLY A 252 1.11 -0.33 -8.64
C GLY A 252 0.69 1.06 -8.19
N ILE A 253 -0.38 1.64 -8.76
CA ILE A 253 -0.88 2.97 -8.38
C ILE A 253 -1.39 2.96 -6.95
N SER A 254 -2.33 2.05 -6.65
CA SER A 254 -2.95 1.99 -5.33
C SER A 254 -1.94 1.57 -4.27
N GLY A 255 -1.05 0.61 -4.57
CA GLY A 255 0.02 0.20 -3.68
C GLY A 255 1.01 1.31 -3.35
N ALA A 256 1.48 2.06 -4.35
CA ALA A 256 2.35 3.22 -4.12
C ALA A 256 1.66 4.30 -3.28
N THR A 257 0.38 4.56 -3.57
CA THR A 257 -0.43 5.52 -2.83
C THR A 257 -0.61 5.09 -1.37
N PHE A 258 -1.01 3.84 -1.11
CA PHE A 258 -1.16 3.32 0.25
C PHE A 258 0.16 3.29 1.02
N ARG A 259 1.30 3.02 0.35
CA ARG A 259 2.63 3.04 1.01
C ARG A 259 2.95 4.38 1.66
N ILE A 260 2.58 5.49 1.04
CA ILE A 260 2.79 6.84 1.61
C ILE A 260 2.12 6.93 2.98
N PHE A 261 0.98 6.27 3.16
CA PHE A 261 0.14 6.44 4.35
C PHE A 261 0.33 5.33 5.39
N TYR A 262 0.55 4.10 4.95
CA TYR A 262 0.64 2.93 5.82
C TYR A 262 1.83 3.02 6.78
N SER A 263 2.92 3.70 6.40
CA SER A 263 4.04 4.00 7.31
C SER A 263 3.60 4.77 8.56
N PHE A 264 2.59 5.62 8.46
CA PHE A 264 2.11 6.44 9.58
C PHE A 264 1.07 5.71 10.45
N MET A 265 0.54 4.57 10.01
CA MET A 265 -0.54 3.89 10.71
C MET A 265 -0.02 3.07 11.90
N VAL A 266 1.21 2.56 11.82
CA VAL A 266 1.81 1.75 12.89
C VAL A 266 1.97 2.54 14.21
N PRO A 267 2.49 3.78 14.23
CA PRO A 267 2.55 4.57 15.46
C PRO A 267 1.17 4.94 16.05
N ILE A 268 0.10 4.91 15.24
CA ILE A 268 -1.26 5.29 15.66
C ILE A 268 -2.01 4.09 16.23
N PHE A 269 -2.04 2.98 15.51
CA PHE A 269 -2.85 1.80 15.82
C PHE A 269 -2.07 0.67 16.51
N GLY A 270 -0.74 0.75 16.52
CA GLY A 270 0.13 -0.34 16.94
C GLY A 270 0.42 -1.33 15.81
N GLY A 271 1.60 -1.94 15.87
CA GLY A 271 2.08 -2.90 14.87
C GLY A 271 1.24 -4.16 14.76
N ARG A 272 0.75 -4.69 15.88
CA ARG A 272 -0.03 -5.93 15.94
C ARG A 272 -1.39 -5.76 15.28
N LEU A 273 -2.16 -4.76 15.71
CA LEU A 273 -3.48 -4.47 15.12
C LEU A 273 -3.35 -4.12 13.64
N TRP A 274 -2.43 -3.23 13.28
CA TRP A 274 -2.31 -2.79 11.89
C TRP A 274 -1.86 -3.91 10.95
N THR A 275 -0.86 -4.72 11.34
CA THR A 275 -0.41 -5.87 10.52
C THR A 275 -1.54 -6.89 10.36
N THR A 276 -2.34 -7.11 11.41
CA THR A 276 -3.51 -8.00 11.35
C THR A 276 -4.55 -7.51 10.34
N LEU A 277 -5.01 -6.25 10.49
CA LEU A 277 -6.04 -5.68 9.63
C LEU A 277 -5.61 -5.62 8.17
N THR A 278 -4.38 -5.19 7.93
CA THR A 278 -3.84 -5.08 6.57
C THR A 278 -3.60 -6.44 5.92
N THR A 279 -3.27 -7.48 6.68
CA THR A 279 -3.23 -8.86 6.16
C THR A 279 -4.65 -9.36 5.83
N TRP A 280 -5.62 -9.16 6.73
CA TRP A 280 -7.03 -9.50 6.48
C TRP A 280 -7.60 -8.83 5.24
N SER A 281 -7.23 -7.57 4.98
CA SER A 281 -7.71 -6.84 3.81
C SER A 281 -7.39 -7.51 2.47
N LEU A 282 -6.34 -8.35 2.42
CA LEU A 282 -5.93 -9.10 1.22
C LEU A 282 -6.93 -10.20 0.83
N VAL A 283 -7.79 -10.63 1.76
CA VAL A 283 -8.87 -11.59 1.48
C VAL A 283 -9.85 -11.01 0.45
N ILE A 284 -10.10 -9.69 0.48
CA ILE A 284 -11.05 -9.01 -0.41
C ILE A 284 -10.67 -9.22 -1.88
N PRO A 285 -9.47 -8.80 -2.35
CA PRO A 285 -9.06 -9.05 -3.73
C PRO A 285 -8.85 -10.55 -4.01
N ALA A 286 -8.35 -11.36 -3.07
CA ALA A 286 -8.10 -12.78 -3.31
C ALA A 286 -9.40 -13.57 -3.61
N ILE A 287 -10.44 -13.38 -2.80
CA ILE A 287 -11.76 -13.98 -3.04
C ILE A 287 -12.42 -13.34 -4.26
N GLY A 288 -12.36 -12.02 -4.37
CA GLY A 288 -12.98 -11.29 -5.47
C GLY A 288 -12.45 -11.72 -6.84
N ILE A 289 -11.12 -11.88 -6.99
CA ILE A 289 -10.51 -12.42 -8.21
C ILE A 289 -10.97 -13.85 -8.46
N GLY A 290 -10.97 -14.69 -7.42
CA GLY A 290 -11.40 -16.08 -7.53
C GLY A 290 -12.81 -16.23 -8.11
N TYR A 291 -13.75 -15.37 -7.74
CA TYR A 291 -15.10 -15.38 -8.34
C TYR A 291 -15.15 -14.65 -9.69
N ALA A 292 -14.49 -13.51 -9.82
CA ALA A 292 -14.56 -12.68 -11.03
C ALA A 292 -14.08 -13.44 -12.27
N VAL A 293 -13.08 -14.30 -12.14
CA VAL A 293 -12.52 -15.05 -13.28
C VAL A 293 -13.39 -16.22 -13.75
N GLN A 294 -14.41 -16.64 -12.98
CA GLN A 294 -15.27 -17.78 -13.33
C GLN A 294 -16.36 -17.45 -14.34
N ASN A 295 -16.69 -16.17 -14.52
CA ASN A 295 -17.77 -15.74 -15.41
C ASN A 295 -17.24 -14.75 -16.47
N PRO A 296 -17.09 -15.17 -17.75
CA PRO A 296 -16.63 -14.31 -18.84
C PRO A 296 -17.44 -13.03 -19.06
N ASN A 297 -18.67 -12.97 -18.54
CA ASN A 297 -19.52 -11.77 -18.58
C ASN A 297 -19.21 -10.76 -17.48
N THR A 298 -18.23 -11.05 -16.60
CA THR A 298 -17.84 -10.13 -15.53
C THR A 298 -17.30 -8.83 -16.16
N PRO A 299 -17.90 -7.66 -15.85
CA PRO A 299 -17.50 -6.41 -16.47
C PRO A 299 -16.06 -6.03 -16.15
N TYR A 300 -15.35 -5.45 -17.14
CA TYR A 300 -13.94 -5.05 -17.00
C TYR A 300 -13.68 -4.14 -15.78
N PHE A 301 -14.64 -3.27 -15.41
CA PHE A 301 -14.46 -2.38 -14.25
C PHE A 301 -14.33 -3.13 -12.92
N ILE A 302 -14.92 -4.33 -12.79
CA ILE A 302 -14.75 -5.18 -11.60
C ILE A 302 -13.29 -5.63 -11.49
N PHE A 303 -12.67 -6.00 -12.62
CA PHE A 303 -11.24 -6.32 -12.67
C PHE A 303 -10.38 -5.11 -12.29
N LEU A 304 -10.73 -3.89 -12.73
CA LEU A 304 -10.05 -2.66 -12.32
C LEU A 304 -10.13 -2.43 -10.80
N LEU A 305 -11.32 -2.60 -10.20
CA LEU A 305 -11.51 -2.45 -8.76
C LEU A 305 -10.70 -3.49 -7.97
N LEU A 306 -10.72 -4.75 -8.41
CA LEU A 306 -9.94 -5.82 -7.77
C LEU A 306 -8.44 -5.60 -7.93
N ALA A 307 -7.98 -5.10 -9.07
CA ALA A 307 -6.59 -4.71 -9.29
C ALA A 307 -6.17 -3.55 -8.36
N LEU A 308 -7.02 -2.55 -8.18
CA LEU A 308 -6.78 -1.48 -7.19
C LEU A 308 -6.72 -2.05 -5.77
N CYS A 309 -7.61 -2.99 -5.40
CA CYS A 309 -7.61 -3.64 -4.09
C CYS A 309 -6.34 -4.50 -3.85
N CYS A 310 -5.76 -5.14 -4.88
CA CYS A 310 -4.46 -5.81 -4.77
C CYS A 310 -3.34 -4.87 -4.28
N GLY A 311 -3.49 -3.56 -4.51
CA GLY A 311 -2.58 -2.55 -3.98
C GLY A 311 -2.51 -2.49 -2.45
N PHE A 312 -3.49 -3.03 -1.70
CA PHE A 312 -3.34 -3.18 -0.25
C PHE A 312 -2.05 -3.91 0.10
N GLY A 313 -1.70 -4.96 -0.65
CA GLY A 313 -0.44 -5.68 -0.48
C GLY A 313 0.80 -4.82 -0.70
N GLY A 314 0.74 -3.89 -1.66
CA GLY A 314 1.79 -2.90 -1.88
C GLY A 314 1.97 -1.97 -0.67
N GLY A 315 0.88 -1.50 -0.08
CA GLY A 315 0.88 -0.64 1.12
C GLY A 315 1.53 -1.29 2.34
N ASN A 316 1.31 -2.60 2.54
CA ASN A 316 1.79 -3.35 3.71
C ASN A 316 3.31 -3.33 3.88
N PHE A 317 4.08 -3.16 2.80
CA PHE A 317 5.52 -3.01 2.86
C PHE A 317 5.96 -1.85 3.75
N ALA A 318 5.35 -0.67 3.57
CA ALA A 318 5.74 0.53 4.31
C ALA A 318 5.47 0.38 5.81
N SER A 319 4.30 -0.14 6.17
CA SER A 319 3.96 -0.40 7.57
C SER A 319 4.79 -1.53 8.18
N SER A 320 5.03 -2.63 7.46
CA SER A 320 5.83 -3.76 7.98
C SER A 320 7.26 -3.32 8.29
N MET A 321 7.88 -2.57 7.37
CA MET A 321 9.23 -2.05 7.56
C MET A 321 9.31 -1.03 8.69
N SER A 322 8.33 -0.12 8.79
CA SER A 322 8.27 0.82 9.91
C SER A 322 8.12 0.07 11.25
N ASN A 323 7.25 -0.93 11.31
CA ASN A 323 6.98 -1.69 12.52
C ASN A 323 8.21 -2.46 13.00
N ILE A 324 8.82 -3.27 12.12
CA ILE A 324 9.90 -4.16 12.53
C ILE A 324 11.13 -3.41 13.02
N SER A 325 11.32 -2.19 12.52
CA SER A 325 12.42 -1.32 12.86
C SER A 325 12.46 -0.92 14.35
N PHE A 326 11.31 -0.95 15.06
CA PHE A 326 11.21 -0.64 16.50
C PHE A 326 11.58 -1.83 17.40
N PHE A 327 11.59 -3.06 16.86
CA PHE A 327 11.85 -4.27 17.64
C PHE A 327 13.32 -4.63 17.79
N PHE A 328 14.23 -4.05 17.02
CA PHE A 328 15.63 -4.47 17.00
C PHE A 328 16.57 -3.34 17.46
N PRO A 329 17.66 -3.67 18.18
CA PRO A 329 18.70 -2.71 18.51
C PRO A 329 19.38 -2.17 17.26
N LYS A 330 20.04 -1.02 17.38
CA LYS A 330 20.73 -0.37 16.25
C LYS A 330 21.68 -1.33 15.49
N LYS A 331 22.36 -2.23 16.20
CA LYS A 331 23.30 -3.21 15.64
C LYS A 331 22.64 -4.30 14.78
N GLU A 332 21.40 -4.72 15.10
CA GLU A 332 20.70 -5.80 14.38
C GLU A 332 19.59 -5.28 13.44
N LYS A 333 19.19 -4.01 13.58
CA LYS A 333 18.09 -3.38 12.85
C LYS A 333 18.22 -3.50 11.32
N GLY A 334 19.41 -3.26 10.78
CA GLY A 334 19.68 -3.37 9.34
C GLY A 334 19.46 -4.79 8.81
N ASN A 335 19.95 -5.80 9.53
CA ASN A 335 19.79 -7.21 9.15
C ASN A 335 18.33 -7.67 9.25
N ALA A 336 17.63 -7.30 10.31
CA ALA A 336 16.22 -7.63 10.48
C ALA A 336 15.35 -7.00 9.38
N ALA A 337 15.60 -5.72 9.06
CA ALA A 337 14.95 -5.02 7.96
C ALA A 337 15.25 -5.66 6.60
N ALA A 338 16.52 -6.02 6.34
CA ALA A 338 16.93 -6.68 5.11
C ALA A 338 16.28 -8.06 4.95
N LEU A 339 16.24 -8.88 6.02
CA LEU A 339 15.60 -10.19 5.99
C LEU A 339 14.09 -10.07 5.75
N ASN A 340 13.43 -9.16 6.47
CA ASN A 340 11.99 -8.94 6.32
C ASN A 340 11.63 -8.49 4.90
N ALA A 341 12.32 -7.47 4.37
CA ALA A 341 12.10 -6.98 3.02
C ALA A 341 12.48 -8.02 1.94
N GLY A 342 13.61 -8.73 2.13
CA GLY A 342 14.13 -9.71 1.20
C GLY A 342 13.18 -10.90 1.04
N LEU A 343 12.82 -11.55 2.15
CA LEU A 343 11.86 -12.66 2.15
C LEU A 343 10.44 -12.21 1.81
N GLY A 344 10.06 -10.99 2.18
CA GLY A 344 8.79 -10.39 1.73
C GLY A 344 8.70 -10.28 0.21
N ASN A 345 9.75 -9.76 -0.44
CA ASN A 345 9.80 -9.61 -1.90
C ASN A 345 9.71 -10.96 -2.64
N LEU A 346 10.10 -12.08 -2.02
CA LEU A 346 9.93 -13.42 -2.60
C LEU A 346 8.46 -13.75 -2.88
N GLY A 347 7.50 -13.07 -2.25
CA GLY A 347 6.07 -13.22 -2.53
C GLY A 347 5.74 -13.06 -4.02
N VAL A 348 6.48 -12.18 -4.73
CA VAL A 348 6.33 -12.00 -6.18
C VAL A 348 6.71 -13.26 -6.96
N SER A 349 7.86 -13.87 -6.64
CA SER A 349 8.24 -15.14 -7.25
C SER A 349 7.33 -16.29 -6.83
N VAL A 350 6.87 -16.30 -5.58
CA VAL A 350 5.96 -17.35 -5.07
C VAL A 350 4.64 -17.32 -5.84
N VAL A 351 4.02 -16.15 -6.04
CA VAL A 351 2.77 -16.09 -6.81
C VAL A 351 2.99 -16.50 -8.26
N GLN A 352 4.10 -16.10 -8.88
CA GLN A 352 4.42 -16.47 -10.26
C GLN A 352 4.79 -17.94 -10.44
N PHE A 353 5.28 -18.60 -9.40
CA PHE A 353 5.59 -20.03 -9.43
C PHE A 353 4.37 -20.89 -9.07
N VAL A 354 3.66 -20.52 -8.00
CA VAL A 354 2.58 -21.33 -7.45
C VAL A 354 1.30 -21.22 -8.27
N VAL A 355 0.92 -20.01 -8.72
CA VAL A 355 -0.34 -19.82 -9.47
C VAL A 355 -0.42 -20.71 -10.71
N PRO A 356 0.61 -20.77 -11.59
CA PRO A 356 0.57 -21.66 -12.76
C PRO A 356 0.39 -23.14 -12.43
N LEU A 357 0.82 -23.59 -11.23
CA LEU A 357 0.67 -24.97 -10.77
C LEU A 357 -0.71 -25.23 -10.17
N VAL A 358 -1.25 -24.30 -9.38
CA VAL A 358 -2.52 -24.53 -8.66
C VAL A 358 -3.74 -24.39 -9.57
N ILE A 359 -3.64 -23.66 -10.67
CA ILE A 359 -4.73 -23.52 -11.65
C ILE A 359 -4.94 -24.76 -12.52
N THR A 360 -4.03 -25.75 -12.49
CA THR A 360 -4.15 -26.98 -13.27
C THR A 360 -4.85 -28.12 -12.51
N ALA A 361 -5.32 -27.88 -11.28
CA ALA A 361 -5.93 -28.90 -10.44
C ALA A 361 -7.16 -28.37 -9.69
N GLY A 362 -8.17 -29.23 -9.49
CA GLY A 362 -9.39 -28.92 -8.72
C GLY A 362 -9.19 -28.97 -7.20
N ILE A 363 -8.28 -28.15 -6.64
CA ILE A 363 -7.86 -28.19 -5.22
C ILE A 363 -9.04 -28.01 -4.24
N PHE A 364 -9.99 -27.14 -4.58
CA PHE A 364 -11.10 -26.77 -3.68
C PHE A 364 -12.41 -27.52 -3.96
N GLY A 365 -12.42 -28.45 -4.91
CA GLY A 365 -13.63 -29.19 -5.31
C GLY A 365 -14.84 -28.27 -5.53
N LYS A 366 -16.00 -28.66 -4.99
CA LYS A 366 -17.25 -27.89 -5.12
C LYS A 366 -17.18 -26.48 -4.53
N LEU A 367 -16.36 -26.23 -3.52
CA LEU A 367 -16.22 -24.90 -2.90
C LEU A 367 -15.48 -23.92 -3.81
N GLY A 368 -14.65 -24.41 -4.73
CA GLY A 368 -13.91 -23.58 -5.69
C GLY A 368 -14.66 -23.33 -7.00
N GLY A 369 -15.77 -24.02 -7.26
CA GLY A 369 -16.45 -23.97 -8.55
C GLY A 369 -15.80 -24.84 -9.62
N ASP A 370 -16.50 -24.98 -10.74
CA ASP A 370 -16.11 -25.84 -11.86
C ASP A 370 -14.93 -25.24 -12.67
N PRO A 371 -14.14 -26.09 -13.36
CA PRO A 371 -13.10 -25.59 -14.27
C PRO A 371 -13.70 -24.92 -15.51
N SER A 372 -12.95 -24.00 -16.09
CA SER A 372 -13.13 -23.60 -17.49
C SER A 372 -12.43 -24.61 -18.40
N MET A 373 -13.10 -25.06 -19.47
CA MET A 373 -12.51 -25.96 -20.45
C MET A 373 -11.75 -25.13 -21.50
N VAL A 374 -10.43 -25.32 -21.58
CA VAL A 374 -9.54 -24.54 -22.45
C VAL A 374 -9.04 -25.42 -23.59
N ALA A 375 -9.07 -24.90 -24.82
CA ALA A 375 -8.51 -25.58 -25.98
C ALA A 375 -6.97 -25.61 -25.91
N THR A 376 -6.41 -26.79 -26.17
CA THR A 376 -4.98 -27.06 -26.27
C THR A 376 -4.72 -27.90 -27.52
N GLU A 377 -3.46 -28.02 -27.94
CA GLU A 377 -3.07 -28.88 -29.07
C GLU A 377 -3.50 -30.35 -28.88
N ALA A 378 -3.59 -30.82 -27.63
CA ALA A 378 -3.98 -32.18 -27.26
C ALA A 378 -5.50 -32.35 -27.02
N GLY A 379 -6.31 -31.32 -27.29
CA GLY A 379 -7.76 -31.32 -27.04
C GLY A 379 -8.17 -30.31 -25.97
N SER A 380 -9.25 -30.60 -25.23
CA SER A 380 -9.78 -29.68 -24.20
C SER A 380 -9.28 -30.08 -22.81
N THR A 381 -8.60 -29.16 -22.12
CA THR A 381 -8.08 -29.39 -20.76
C THR A 381 -8.78 -28.48 -19.74
N PRO A 382 -9.12 -28.98 -18.55
CA PRO A 382 -9.73 -28.16 -17.50
C PRO A 382 -8.71 -27.21 -16.88
N LEU A 383 -9.12 -25.95 -16.64
CA LEU A 383 -8.34 -24.91 -15.99
C LEU A 383 -9.16 -24.23 -14.89
N TRP A 384 -8.63 -24.20 -13.67
CA TRP A 384 -9.23 -23.57 -12.49
C TRP A 384 -8.58 -22.21 -12.22
N LEU A 385 -8.80 -21.22 -13.09
CA LEU A 385 -8.17 -19.90 -12.94
C LEU A 385 -8.53 -19.22 -11.61
N GLN A 386 -9.69 -19.55 -11.03
CA GLN A 386 -10.11 -19.09 -9.70
C GLN A 386 -9.10 -19.41 -8.58
N ASN A 387 -8.32 -20.49 -8.74
CA ASN A 387 -7.33 -20.89 -7.74
C ASN A 387 -6.21 -19.85 -7.61
N ALA A 388 -6.00 -19.00 -8.63
CA ALA A 388 -5.05 -17.89 -8.56
C ALA A 388 -5.35 -16.94 -7.37
N GLY A 389 -6.62 -16.76 -7.04
CA GLY A 389 -7.06 -16.00 -5.87
C GLY A 389 -7.26 -16.88 -4.63
N PHE A 390 -8.10 -17.92 -4.75
CA PHE A 390 -8.51 -18.74 -3.60
C PHE A 390 -7.36 -19.45 -2.89
N PHE A 391 -6.30 -19.83 -3.61
CA PHE A 391 -5.17 -20.53 -3.02
C PHE A 391 -4.55 -19.78 -1.83
N PHE A 392 -4.47 -18.45 -1.91
CA PHE A 392 -3.83 -17.64 -0.87
C PHE A 392 -4.75 -17.36 0.33
N VAL A 393 -6.07 -17.54 0.21
CA VAL A 393 -7.05 -17.18 1.24
C VAL A 393 -6.80 -17.90 2.57
N PRO A 394 -6.60 -19.24 2.63
CA PRO A 394 -6.29 -19.91 3.88
C PRO A 394 -5.01 -19.39 4.54
N PHE A 395 -3.96 -19.14 3.77
CA PHE A 395 -2.68 -18.63 4.29
C PHE A 395 -2.81 -17.20 4.82
N ILE A 396 -3.60 -16.35 4.16
CA ILE A 396 -3.91 -14.99 4.62
C ILE A 396 -4.64 -15.05 5.96
N ILE A 397 -5.68 -15.87 6.08
CA ILE A 397 -6.47 -16.02 7.31
C ILE A 397 -5.58 -16.52 8.47
N ILE A 398 -4.82 -17.59 8.25
CA ILE A 398 -3.92 -18.17 9.26
C ILE A 398 -2.88 -17.14 9.70
N THR A 399 -2.25 -16.43 8.75
CA THR A 399 -1.23 -15.43 9.04
C THR A 399 -1.83 -14.24 9.80
N ALA A 400 -3.03 -13.79 9.44
CA ALA A 400 -3.68 -12.68 10.11
C ALA A 400 -4.04 -13.03 11.57
N PHE A 401 -4.54 -14.24 11.83
CA PHE A 401 -4.73 -14.72 13.21
C PHE A 401 -3.40 -14.88 13.96
N ALA A 402 -2.38 -15.44 13.32
CA ALA A 402 -1.05 -15.58 13.92
C ALA A 402 -0.46 -14.20 14.31
N ASN A 403 -0.68 -13.17 13.48
CA ASN A 403 -0.29 -11.80 13.80
C ASN A 403 -1.08 -11.24 14.99
N TRP A 404 -2.40 -11.46 15.01
CA TRP A 404 -3.28 -10.96 16.07
C TRP A 404 -2.89 -11.46 17.46
N PHE A 405 -2.61 -12.77 17.55
CA PHE A 405 -2.30 -13.46 18.80
C PHE A 405 -0.80 -13.45 19.14
N GLY A 406 0.08 -13.33 18.13
CA GLY A 406 1.53 -13.52 18.30
C GLY A 406 2.36 -12.23 18.28
N MET A 407 1.91 -11.17 17.62
CA MET A 407 2.65 -9.91 17.56
C MET A 407 2.40 -9.05 18.80
N ASN A 408 3.24 -8.03 18.97
CA ASN A 408 3.17 -7.08 20.08
C ASN A 408 3.05 -5.64 19.58
N ASP A 409 2.56 -4.76 20.44
CA ASP A 409 2.58 -3.32 20.26
C ASP A 409 3.62 -2.70 21.20
N ILE A 410 4.36 -1.68 20.76
CA ILE A 410 5.37 -0.98 21.59
C ILE A 410 4.81 0.39 21.98
N ALA A 411 4.63 0.63 23.28
CA ALA A 411 3.99 1.86 23.79
C ALA A 411 4.79 3.15 23.49
N SER A 412 6.12 3.04 23.37
CA SER A 412 7.04 4.13 23.08
C SER A 412 7.20 4.46 21.60
N ALA A 413 6.60 3.67 20.69
CA ALA A 413 6.72 3.86 19.24
C ALA A 413 5.82 5.00 18.72
N LYS A 414 6.04 6.22 19.22
CA LYS A 414 5.35 7.43 18.76
C LYS A 414 6.33 8.29 17.97
N ALA A 415 6.08 8.48 16.67
CA ALA A 415 6.77 9.47 15.88
C ALA A 415 5.79 10.57 15.46
N SER A 416 6.16 11.83 15.70
CA SER A 416 5.39 12.99 15.23
C SER A 416 5.49 13.09 13.70
N PHE A 417 4.39 13.46 13.04
CA PHE A 417 4.38 13.74 11.60
C PHE A 417 5.26 14.91 11.22
N ALA A 418 5.22 15.96 12.04
CA ALA A 418 5.90 17.22 11.76
C ALA A 418 7.41 16.97 11.63
N ASP A 419 7.90 16.09 12.50
CA ASP A 419 9.27 15.61 12.55
C ASP A 419 9.68 14.80 11.31
N GLN A 420 8.75 14.08 10.68
CA GLN A 420 9.03 13.32 9.45
C GLN A 420 8.81 14.16 8.18
N ALA A 421 7.95 15.18 8.22
CA ALA A 421 7.65 16.03 7.07
C ALA A 421 8.83 16.93 6.64
N VAL A 422 9.88 17.05 7.46
CA VAL A 422 11.11 17.77 7.10
C VAL A 422 11.75 17.22 5.82
N ILE A 423 11.59 15.92 5.54
CA ILE A 423 12.17 15.24 4.36
C ILE A 423 11.70 15.86 3.04
N PHE A 424 10.51 16.47 2.99
CA PHE A 424 9.99 17.11 1.78
C PHE A 424 10.80 18.34 1.37
N ARG A 425 11.49 18.97 2.32
CA ARG A 425 12.40 20.11 2.08
C ARG A 425 13.82 19.66 1.71
N ARG A 426 14.14 18.37 1.86
CA ARG A 426 15.48 17.82 1.59
C ARG A 426 15.63 17.55 0.09
N LYS A 427 16.61 18.18 -0.55
CA LYS A 427 16.93 17.96 -1.98
C LYS A 427 17.24 16.49 -2.26
N HIS A 428 18.04 15.85 -1.40
CA HIS A 428 18.48 14.47 -1.59
C HIS A 428 17.33 13.46 -1.48
N ASN A 429 16.25 13.76 -0.74
CA ASN A 429 15.06 12.92 -0.71
C ASN A 429 14.48 12.72 -2.12
N TRP A 430 14.30 13.79 -2.89
CA TRP A 430 13.75 13.74 -4.25
C TRP A 430 14.69 13.07 -5.25
N ILE A 431 16.01 13.29 -5.10
CA ILE A 431 17.02 12.61 -5.93
C ILE A 431 16.97 11.10 -5.67
N MET A 432 16.89 10.69 -4.41
CA MET A 432 16.78 9.27 -4.06
C MET A 432 15.46 8.66 -4.51
N CYS A 433 14.35 9.41 -4.51
CA CYS A 433 13.09 8.98 -5.14
C CYS A 433 13.30 8.61 -6.62
N TRP A 434 14.00 9.44 -7.37
CA TRP A 434 14.31 9.19 -8.79
C TRP A 434 15.17 7.94 -8.96
N LEU A 435 16.28 7.82 -8.22
CA LEU A 435 17.19 6.68 -8.31
C LEU A 435 16.55 5.36 -7.89
N TYR A 436 15.77 5.38 -6.80
CA TYR A 436 15.11 4.18 -6.31
C TYR A 436 13.93 3.75 -7.20
N THR A 437 13.30 4.69 -7.92
CA THR A 437 12.36 4.34 -9.00
C THR A 437 13.11 3.59 -10.11
N GLY A 438 14.32 4.04 -10.44
CA GLY A 438 15.25 3.37 -11.35
C GLY A 438 15.55 1.93 -10.99
N THR A 439 15.60 1.56 -9.71
CA THR A 439 15.95 0.21 -9.25
C THR A 439 14.73 -0.59 -8.82
N PHE A 440 14.08 -0.19 -7.72
CA PHE A 440 12.95 -0.93 -7.15
C PHE A 440 11.71 -0.81 -8.01
N GLY A 441 11.45 0.38 -8.56
CA GLY A 441 10.34 0.60 -9.49
C GLY A 441 10.48 -0.30 -10.72
N SER A 442 11.70 -0.47 -11.23
CA SER A 442 12.02 -1.38 -12.32
C SER A 442 11.84 -2.85 -11.94
N PHE A 443 12.34 -3.27 -10.78
CA PHE A 443 12.12 -4.63 -10.27
C PHE A 443 10.63 -5.00 -10.25
N ILE A 444 9.80 -4.15 -9.62
CA ILE A 444 8.38 -4.46 -9.45
C ILE A 444 7.58 -4.29 -10.76
N GLY A 445 7.94 -3.30 -11.58
CA GLY A 445 7.31 -3.08 -12.88
C GLY A 445 7.60 -4.17 -13.89
N TYR A 446 8.85 -4.63 -13.98
CA TYR A 446 9.19 -5.81 -14.77
C TYR A 446 8.50 -7.05 -14.22
N SER A 447 8.43 -7.22 -12.89
CA SER A 447 7.68 -8.33 -12.30
C SER A 447 6.20 -8.34 -12.74
N ALA A 448 5.57 -7.18 -12.85
CA ALA A 448 4.17 -7.06 -13.27
C ALA A 448 3.97 -7.35 -14.77
N GLY A 449 4.81 -6.76 -15.63
CA GLY A 449 4.62 -6.79 -17.08
C GLY A 449 5.30 -7.96 -17.81
N PHE A 450 6.37 -8.53 -17.26
CA PHE A 450 7.20 -9.53 -17.94
C PHE A 450 6.45 -10.79 -18.39
N PRO A 451 5.58 -11.42 -17.58
CA PRO A 451 4.90 -12.65 -18.00
C PRO A 451 3.96 -12.40 -19.19
N LEU A 452 3.19 -11.31 -19.14
CA LEU A 452 2.30 -10.92 -20.23
C LEU A 452 3.07 -10.53 -21.49
N LEU A 453 4.13 -9.73 -21.34
CA LEU A 453 4.99 -9.33 -22.46
C LEU A 453 5.61 -10.54 -23.16
N THR A 454 6.11 -11.50 -22.40
CA THR A 454 6.69 -12.75 -22.93
C THR A 454 5.65 -13.54 -23.71
N ASN A 455 4.42 -13.67 -23.18
CA ASN A 455 3.33 -14.38 -23.84
C ASN A 455 2.90 -13.74 -25.16
N ILE A 456 3.02 -12.40 -25.28
CA ILE A 456 2.72 -11.67 -26.52
C ILE A 456 3.83 -11.85 -27.55
N LEU A 457 5.09 -11.79 -27.13
CA LEU A 457 6.24 -11.82 -28.04
C LEU A 457 6.64 -13.24 -28.48
N PHE A 458 6.46 -14.22 -27.59
CA PHE A 458 6.87 -15.61 -27.78
C PHE A 458 5.72 -16.55 -27.39
N PRO A 459 4.61 -16.57 -28.16
CA PRO A 459 3.40 -17.32 -27.81
C PRO A 459 3.62 -18.85 -27.74
N GLU A 460 4.59 -19.35 -28.49
CA GLU A 460 5.00 -20.77 -28.51
C GLU A 460 5.65 -21.23 -27.19
N VAL A 461 6.13 -20.29 -26.36
CA VAL A 461 6.81 -20.59 -25.10
C VAL A 461 5.84 -20.41 -23.95
N ASN A 462 5.74 -21.43 -23.08
CA ASN A 462 4.99 -21.31 -21.84
C ASN A 462 5.72 -20.38 -20.84
N ALA A 463 5.55 -19.07 -21.01
CA ALA A 463 6.22 -18.02 -20.26
C ALA A 463 6.14 -18.19 -18.74
N LEU A 464 5.03 -18.74 -18.24
CA LEU A 464 4.77 -18.90 -16.81
C LEU A 464 5.65 -19.96 -16.14
N GLN A 465 6.23 -20.90 -16.90
CA GLN A 465 7.20 -21.85 -16.36
C GLN A 465 8.51 -21.16 -15.95
N PHE A 466 8.83 -20.00 -16.54
CA PHE A 466 10.10 -19.32 -16.33
C PHE A 466 9.94 -17.95 -15.67
N ALA A 467 8.77 -17.33 -15.77
CA ALA A 467 8.48 -15.98 -15.29
C ALA A 467 8.98 -15.71 -13.86
N PHE A 468 8.73 -16.67 -12.95
CA PHE A 468 9.08 -16.56 -11.54
C PHE A 468 10.58 -16.40 -11.27
N LEU A 469 11.44 -16.86 -12.18
CA LEU A 469 12.91 -16.80 -12.04
C LEU A 469 13.42 -15.36 -12.01
N GLY A 470 12.78 -14.46 -12.77
CA GLY A 470 13.14 -13.04 -12.79
C GLY A 470 13.05 -12.42 -11.39
N PRO A 471 11.83 -12.31 -10.80
CA PRO A 471 11.67 -11.76 -9.47
C PRO A 471 12.44 -12.52 -8.39
N LEU A 472 12.62 -13.84 -8.53
CA LEU A 472 13.43 -14.65 -7.62
C LEU A 472 14.89 -14.18 -7.62
N VAL A 473 15.52 -14.07 -8.80
CA VAL A 473 16.90 -13.58 -8.95
C VAL A 473 17.02 -12.14 -8.42
N GLY A 474 16.04 -11.27 -8.70
CA GLY A 474 16.03 -9.90 -8.19
C GLY A 474 15.92 -9.82 -6.66
N ALA A 475 15.08 -10.65 -6.02
CA ALA A 475 14.92 -10.68 -4.58
C ALA A 475 16.15 -11.28 -3.86
N LEU A 476 16.72 -12.35 -4.41
CA LEU A 476 17.94 -12.98 -3.89
C LEU A 476 19.16 -12.07 -4.04
N SER A 477 19.33 -11.43 -5.20
CA SER A 477 20.42 -10.48 -5.42
C SER A 477 20.31 -9.27 -4.51
N ARG A 478 19.10 -8.75 -4.24
CA ARG A 478 18.90 -7.70 -3.21
C ARG A 478 19.43 -8.12 -1.84
N SER A 479 19.07 -9.31 -1.39
CA SER A 479 19.49 -9.82 -0.07
C SER A 479 20.99 -10.16 -0.02
N GLY A 480 21.54 -10.68 -1.11
CA GLY A 480 22.91 -11.17 -1.20
C GLY A 480 23.97 -10.13 -1.58
N SER A 481 23.58 -8.90 -1.96
CA SER A 481 24.50 -7.88 -2.48
C SER A 481 24.76 -6.69 -1.55
N GLY A 482 24.11 -6.60 -0.38
CA GLY A 482 24.29 -5.48 0.55
C GLY A 482 25.76 -5.22 0.92
N TRP A 483 26.52 -6.29 1.16
CA TRP A 483 27.94 -6.22 1.49
C TRP A 483 28.81 -5.56 0.39
N LEU A 484 28.39 -5.61 -0.88
CA LEU A 484 29.11 -4.95 -1.97
C LEU A 484 29.09 -3.44 -1.78
N ALA A 485 27.92 -2.89 -1.39
CA ALA A 485 27.76 -1.47 -1.12
C ALA A 485 28.56 -1.05 0.13
N ASP A 486 28.59 -1.90 1.17
CA ASP A 486 29.39 -1.64 2.37
C ASP A 486 30.90 -1.66 2.10
N LYS A 487 31.36 -2.54 1.20
CA LYS A 487 32.78 -2.69 0.87
C LYS A 487 33.30 -1.68 -0.15
N TYR A 488 32.53 -1.43 -1.22
CA TYR A 488 32.98 -0.64 -2.37
C TYR A 488 32.33 0.74 -2.47
N GLY A 489 31.34 1.05 -1.62
CA GLY A 489 30.56 2.28 -1.63
C GLY A 489 29.24 2.13 -2.39
N GLY A 490 28.14 2.55 -1.75
CA GLY A 490 26.79 2.44 -2.33
C GLY A 490 26.64 3.15 -3.67
N GLY A 491 27.15 4.37 -3.83
CA GLY A 491 27.06 5.13 -5.07
C GLY A 491 27.80 4.46 -6.23
N ARG A 492 28.99 3.92 -5.99
CA ARG A 492 29.78 3.20 -7.01
C ARG A 492 29.09 1.91 -7.45
N VAL A 493 28.54 1.15 -6.51
CA VAL A 493 27.76 -0.06 -6.84
C VAL A 493 26.50 0.30 -7.61
N THR A 494 25.82 1.39 -7.25
CA THR A 494 24.64 1.88 -7.97
C THR A 494 24.95 2.29 -9.42
N ILE A 495 26.11 2.90 -9.71
CA ILE A 495 26.52 3.17 -11.11
C ILE A 495 26.57 1.88 -11.92
N TRP A 496 27.28 0.87 -11.42
CA TRP A 496 27.41 -0.41 -12.13
C TRP A 496 26.07 -1.13 -12.25
N ALA A 497 25.19 -1.02 -11.25
CA ALA A 497 23.82 -1.52 -11.36
C ALA A 497 23.10 -0.87 -12.55
N PHE A 498 23.14 0.46 -12.71
CA PHE A 498 22.52 1.13 -13.85
C PHE A 498 23.18 0.79 -15.20
N VAL A 499 24.50 0.63 -15.25
CA VAL A 499 25.18 0.14 -16.48
C VAL A 499 24.66 -1.24 -16.87
N LEU A 500 24.57 -2.18 -15.92
CA LEU A 500 24.04 -3.52 -16.18
C LEU A 500 22.56 -3.47 -16.59
N MET A 501 21.77 -2.57 -16.01
CA MET A 501 20.38 -2.37 -16.42
C MET A 501 20.27 -1.84 -17.85
N MET A 502 21.12 -0.90 -18.25
CA MET A 502 21.18 -0.41 -19.63
C MET A 502 21.56 -1.53 -20.62
N ILE A 503 22.56 -2.35 -20.28
CA ILE A 503 22.94 -3.53 -21.08
C ILE A 503 21.77 -4.51 -21.19
N GLY A 504 21.07 -4.77 -20.08
CA GLY A 504 19.89 -5.62 -20.08
C GLY A 504 18.79 -5.12 -21.01
N VAL A 505 18.44 -3.83 -20.97
CA VAL A 505 17.44 -3.26 -21.90
C VAL A 505 17.91 -3.32 -23.35
N ALA A 506 19.18 -3.03 -23.63
CA ALA A 506 19.74 -3.13 -24.97
C ALA A 506 19.67 -4.58 -25.49
N GLY A 507 19.93 -5.56 -24.64
CA GLY A 507 19.75 -6.98 -24.94
C GLY A 507 18.28 -7.32 -25.25
N VAL A 508 17.33 -6.85 -24.44
CA VAL A 508 15.89 -7.05 -24.70
C VAL A 508 15.51 -6.44 -26.05
N LEU A 509 15.90 -5.20 -26.35
CA LEU A 509 15.64 -4.54 -27.63
C LEU A 509 16.17 -5.35 -28.82
N TYR A 510 17.41 -5.85 -28.70
CA TYR A 510 18.03 -6.68 -29.74
C TYR A 510 17.23 -7.96 -29.99
N PHE A 511 16.92 -8.73 -28.93
CA PHE A 511 16.21 -10.01 -29.07
C PHE A 511 14.73 -9.87 -29.43
N VAL A 512 14.10 -8.73 -29.13
CA VAL A 512 12.79 -8.38 -29.67
C VAL A 512 12.88 -8.14 -31.19
N GLY A 513 13.91 -7.43 -31.65
CA GLY A 513 14.13 -7.16 -33.07
C GLY A 513 14.42 -8.40 -33.93
N ILE A 514 14.89 -9.49 -33.31
CA ILE A 514 15.12 -10.79 -33.96
C ILE A 514 14.21 -11.90 -33.41
N LYS A 515 13.04 -11.55 -32.86
CA LYS A 515 12.16 -12.51 -32.14
C LYS A 515 11.76 -13.75 -32.95
N ASP A 516 11.71 -13.64 -34.28
CA ASP A 516 11.32 -14.73 -35.18
C ASP A 516 12.47 -15.73 -35.45
N GLN A 517 13.69 -15.41 -35.00
CA GLN A 517 14.85 -16.30 -35.14
C GLN A 517 14.83 -17.44 -34.11
N PRO A 518 15.35 -18.63 -34.44
CA PRO A 518 15.52 -19.71 -33.48
C PRO A 518 16.31 -19.26 -32.25
N ASN A 519 15.87 -19.67 -31.06
CA ASN A 519 16.48 -19.34 -29.77
C ASN A 519 16.46 -17.86 -29.34
N ALA A 520 15.79 -16.96 -30.07
CA ALA A 520 15.66 -15.55 -29.67
C ALA A 520 15.04 -15.37 -28.27
N PHE A 521 14.11 -16.25 -27.90
CA PHE A 521 13.52 -16.31 -26.55
C PHE A 521 14.58 -16.41 -25.45
N TRP A 522 15.61 -17.27 -25.61
CA TRP A 522 16.60 -17.48 -24.57
C TRP A 522 17.49 -16.25 -24.34
N GLY A 523 17.80 -15.52 -25.41
CA GLY A 523 18.51 -14.25 -25.31
C GLY A 523 17.66 -13.15 -24.67
N PHE A 524 16.38 -13.06 -25.05
CA PHE A 524 15.40 -12.16 -24.42
C PHE A 524 15.26 -12.46 -22.92
N PHE A 525 15.10 -13.74 -22.57
CA PHE A 525 14.98 -14.22 -21.21
C PHE A 525 16.23 -13.91 -20.39
N ALA A 526 17.43 -14.23 -20.89
CA ALA A 526 18.70 -13.92 -20.23
C ALA A 526 18.88 -12.41 -19.98
N SER A 527 18.45 -11.58 -20.93
CA SER A 527 18.47 -10.11 -20.79
C SER A 527 17.54 -9.64 -19.66
N PHE A 528 16.35 -10.23 -19.52
CA PHE A 528 15.46 -9.96 -18.38
C PHE A 528 16.02 -10.46 -17.05
N ILE A 529 16.66 -11.64 -17.02
CA ILE A 529 17.33 -12.15 -15.81
C ILE A 529 18.45 -11.19 -15.37
N LEU A 530 19.23 -10.67 -16.32
CA LEU A 530 20.23 -9.63 -16.05
C LEU A 530 19.60 -8.34 -15.50
N LEU A 531 18.48 -7.89 -16.07
CA LEU A 531 17.72 -6.75 -15.55
C LEU A 531 17.27 -6.98 -14.11
N PHE A 532 16.64 -8.12 -13.82
CA PHE A 532 16.20 -8.44 -12.46
C PHE A 532 17.37 -8.52 -11.47
N PHE A 533 18.47 -9.17 -11.86
CA PHE A 533 19.69 -9.21 -11.06
C PHE A 533 20.24 -7.81 -10.76
N ALA A 534 20.37 -6.97 -11.78
CA ALA A 534 20.89 -5.61 -11.65
C ALA A 534 19.95 -4.72 -10.80
N THR A 535 18.63 -4.85 -10.96
CA THR A 535 17.65 -4.13 -10.12
C THR A 535 17.77 -4.52 -8.64
N GLY A 536 18.04 -5.80 -8.34
CA GLY A 536 18.28 -6.26 -6.97
C GLY A 536 19.55 -5.67 -6.34
N ILE A 537 20.66 -5.62 -7.09
CA ILE A 537 21.89 -4.94 -6.65
C ILE A 537 21.65 -3.43 -6.47
N GLY A 538 20.96 -2.81 -7.42
CA GLY A 538 20.57 -1.42 -7.36
C GLY A 538 19.72 -1.11 -6.12
N ASN A 539 18.81 -2.00 -5.76
CA ASN A 539 17.96 -1.88 -4.58
C ASN A 539 18.76 -1.85 -3.28
N ALA A 540 19.75 -2.74 -3.14
CA ALA A 540 20.57 -2.80 -1.94
C ALA A 540 21.50 -1.58 -1.84
N SER A 541 22.17 -1.24 -2.94
CA SER A 541 23.13 -0.13 -2.98
C SER A 541 22.49 1.25 -2.76
N THR A 542 21.35 1.53 -3.39
CA THR A 542 20.63 2.80 -3.18
C THR A 542 20.10 2.97 -1.76
N PHE A 543 19.69 1.88 -1.09
CA PHE A 543 19.30 1.92 0.33
C PHE A 543 20.49 2.22 1.23
N GLN A 544 21.66 1.66 0.93
CA GLN A 544 22.90 1.89 1.68
C GLN A 544 23.38 3.35 1.56
N MET A 545 23.10 4.02 0.43
CA MET A 545 23.46 5.43 0.24
C MET A 545 22.73 6.37 1.20
N ILE A 546 21.47 6.11 1.56
CA ILE A 546 20.61 7.06 2.29
C ILE A 546 21.21 7.48 3.65
N PRO A 547 21.61 6.54 4.54
CA PRO A 547 22.26 6.91 5.82
C PRO A 547 23.56 7.71 5.65
N ALA A 548 24.36 7.37 4.64
CA ALA A 548 25.62 8.07 4.37
C ALA A 548 25.39 9.51 3.89
N ILE A 549 24.40 9.70 3.01
CA ILE A 549 23.96 11.01 2.53
C ILE A 549 23.47 11.86 3.70
N MET A 550 22.60 11.31 4.55
CA MET A 550 22.01 12.06 5.65
C MET A 550 23.03 12.41 6.72
N SER A 551 23.98 11.52 7.00
CA SER A 551 25.08 11.81 7.93
C SER A 551 25.89 13.03 7.45
N LYS A 552 26.23 13.10 6.15
CA LYS A 552 26.91 14.26 5.56
C LYS A 552 26.07 15.53 5.54
N GLU A 553 24.77 15.41 5.26
CA GLU A 553 23.87 16.56 5.28
C GLU A 553 23.69 17.11 6.70
N MET A 554 23.65 16.26 7.73
CA MET A 554 23.55 16.73 9.12
C MET A 554 24.79 17.49 9.59
N ASP A 555 25.98 17.14 9.10
CA ASP A 555 27.19 17.95 9.34
C ASP A 555 27.05 19.38 8.82
N ARG A 556 26.36 19.56 7.69
CA ARG A 556 26.10 20.88 7.07
C ARG A 556 24.95 21.62 7.73
N LEU A 557 23.88 20.91 8.08
CA LEU A 557 22.62 21.49 8.58
C LEU A 557 22.66 21.82 10.08
N MET A 558 23.45 21.07 10.85
CA MET A 558 23.54 21.20 12.30
C MET A 558 25.02 21.35 12.74
N PRO A 559 25.74 22.39 12.27
CA PRO A 559 27.18 22.53 12.52
C PRO A 559 27.52 22.68 14.01
N ASN A 560 26.59 23.23 14.80
CA ASN A 560 26.77 23.49 16.23
C ASN A 560 26.26 22.35 17.12
N ALA A 561 25.65 21.31 16.55
CA ALA A 561 25.11 20.19 17.32
C ALA A 561 26.21 19.17 17.64
N THR A 562 26.03 18.50 18.77
CA THR A 562 26.92 17.42 19.19
C THR A 562 26.91 16.27 18.16
N PRO A 563 27.99 15.46 18.08
CA PRO A 563 28.02 14.31 17.18
C PRO A 563 26.86 13.31 17.42
N GLU A 564 26.42 13.16 18.67
CA GLU A 564 25.31 12.29 19.02
C GLU A 564 23.96 12.82 18.51
N GLU A 565 23.70 14.12 18.68
CA GLU A 565 22.49 14.77 18.15
C GLU A 565 22.43 14.69 16.62
N ARG A 566 23.54 14.96 15.94
CA ARG A 566 23.62 14.82 14.47
C ARG A 566 23.33 13.39 14.01
N ARG A 567 23.88 12.40 14.71
CA ARG A 567 23.64 10.99 14.39
C ARG A 567 22.19 10.59 14.61
N HIS A 568 21.59 11.06 15.71
CA HIS A 568 20.18 10.81 16.01
C HIS A 568 19.25 11.37 14.93
N GLU A 569 19.45 12.63 14.53
CA GLU A 569 18.65 13.25 13.46
C GLU A 569 18.92 12.62 12.08
N ALA A 570 20.17 12.23 11.79
CA ALA A 570 20.50 11.50 10.56
C ALA A 570 19.77 10.15 10.48
N ASP A 571 19.76 9.37 11.56
CA ASP A 571 19.06 8.07 11.63
C ASP A 571 17.55 8.24 11.43
N LYS A 572 16.97 9.27 12.07
CA LYS A 572 15.55 9.60 12.00
C LYS A 572 15.13 10.02 10.58
N GLU A 573 15.82 10.98 9.97
CA GLU A 573 15.51 11.41 8.60
C GLU A 573 15.81 10.31 7.58
N SER A 574 16.85 9.50 7.77
CA SER A 574 17.15 8.35 6.88
C SER A 574 16.00 7.35 6.84
N ALA A 575 15.42 7.01 7.99
CA ALA A 575 14.29 6.10 8.07
C ALA A 575 13.07 6.67 7.32
N ALA A 576 12.78 7.96 7.51
CA ALA A 576 11.67 8.64 6.85
C ALA A 576 11.87 8.74 5.32
N ILE A 577 13.06 9.13 4.86
CA ILE A 577 13.42 9.18 3.43
C ILE A 577 13.32 7.80 2.80
N THR A 578 13.80 6.76 3.48
CA THR A 578 13.73 5.37 2.99
C THR A 578 12.28 4.94 2.76
N GLY A 579 11.39 5.23 3.70
CA GLY A 579 9.95 4.96 3.57
C GLY A 579 9.31 5.71 2.41
N PHE A 580 9.52 7.02 2.33
CA PHE A 580 8.94 7.86 1.29
C PHE A 580 9.47 7.53 -0.11
N THR A 581 10.79 7.37 -0.24
CA THR A 581 11.46 6.96 -1.48
C THR A 581 10.93 5.61 -1.99
N SER A 582 10.66 4.67 -1.07
CA SER A 582 10.05 3.39 -1.42
C SER A 582 8.60 3.48 -1.89
N ALA A 583 7.84 4.45 -1.38
CA ALA A 583 6.49 4.72 -1.84
C ALA A 583 6.48 5.30 -3.26
N ILE A 584 7.34 6.28 -3.54
CA ILE A 584 7.47 6.85 -4.89
C ILE A 584 7.95 5.80 -5.90
N ALA A 585 8.98 5.03 -5.55
CA ALA A 585 9.50 4.00 -6.45
C ALA A 585 8.47 2.92 -6.80
N ALA A 586 7.50 2.64 -5.91
CA ALA A 586 6.44 1.68 -6.18
C ALA A 586 5.56 2.07 -7.37
N PHE A 587 5.50 3.35 -7.78
CA PHE A 587 4.81 3.74 -9.02
C PHE A 587 5.45 3.13 -10.28
N GLY A 588 6.69 2.64 -10.23
CA GLY A 588 7.28 1.84 -11.30
C GLY A 588 6.47 0.58 -11.65
N ALA A 589 5.75 0.01 -10.68
CA ALA A 589 4.80 -1.09 -10.89
C ALA A 589 3.65 -0.70 -11.83
N PHE A 590 3.33 0.58 -11.93
CA PHE A 590 2.36 1.09 -12.87
C PHE A 590 3.01 1.47 -14.21
N PHE A 591 4.06 2.31 -14.17
CA PHE A 591 4.61 2.93 -15.37
C PHE A 591 5.22 1.93 -16.37
N ILE A 592 5.83 0.85 -15.89
CA ILE A 592 6.47 -0.13 -16.79
C ILE A 592 5.43 -0.97 -17.56
N PRO A 593 4.54 -1.73 -16.91
CA PRO A 593 3.52 -2.49 -17.63
C PRO A 593 2.61 -1.59 -18.46
N LYS A 594 2.20 -0.42 -17.93
CA LYS A 594 1.41 0.51 -18.73
C LYS A 594 2.20 1.10 -19.90
N GLY A 595 3.50 1.31 -19.74
CA GLY A 595 4.42 1.68 -20.81
C GLY A 595 4.41 0.65 -21.93
N TYR A 596 4.53 -0.65 -21.62
CA TYR A 596 4.41 -1.72 -22.61
C TYR A 596 3.06 -1.70 -23.34
N GLY A 597 1.95 -1.64 -22.61
CA GLY A 597 0.61 -1.60 -23.22
C GLY A 597 0.40 -0.40 -24.15
N THR A 598 0.88 0.77 -23.73
CA THR A 598 0.80 2.01 -24.54
C THR A 598 1.69 1.91 -25.78
N SER A 599 2.92 1.40 -25.64
CA SER A 599 3.83 1.20 -26.77
C SER A 599 3.23 0.23 -27.79
N ILE A 600 2.73 -0.92 -27.34
CA ILE A 600 2.18 -1.95 -28.24
C ILE A 600 0.92 -1.44 -28.94
N SER A 601 0.02 -0.76 -28.22
CA SER A 601 -1.20 -0.20 -28.83
C SER A 601 -0.93 0.91 -29.84
N MET A 602 0.11 1.74 -29.63
CA MET A 602 0.43 2.85 -30.52
C MET A 602 1.37 2.48 -31.68
N THR A 603 2.26 1.52 -31.48
CA THR A 603 3.38 1.24 -32.41
C THR A 603 3.45 -0.22 -32.90
N GLY A 604 2.65 -1.12 -32.32
CA GLY A 604 2.67 -2.55 -32.64
C GLY A 604 3.70 -3.38 -31.86
N GLY A 605 4.59 -2.75 -31.08
CA GLY A 605 5.61 -3.44 -30.29
C GLY A 605 6.03 -2.69 -29.02
N PRO A 606 6.84 -3.33 -28.14
CA PRO A 606 7.27 -2.77 -26.85
C PRO A 606 8.49 -1.83 -26.94
N GLU A 607 9.07 -1.63 -28.13
CA GLU A 607 10.37 -0.98 -28.33
C GLU A 607 10.39 0.47 -27.85
N ALA A 608 9.32 1.24 -28.10
CA ALA A 608 9.25 2.63 -27.67
C ALA A 608 9.28 2.76 -26.13
N ALA A 609 8.60 1.85 -25.42
CA ALA A 609 8.67 1.79 -23.95
C ALA A 609 10.08 1.41 -23.48
N LEU A 610 10.71 0.42 -24.11
CA LEU A 610 12.07 -0.02 -23.77
C LEU A 610 13.10 1.10 -23.97
N TRP A 611 13.01 1.87 -25.06
CA TRP A 611 13.84 3.06 -25.27
C TRP A 611 13.62 4.13 -24.19
N ALA A 612 12.37 4.38 -23.79
CA ALA A 612 12.08 5.30 -22.68
C ALA A 612 12.70 4.82 -21.35
N PHE A 613 12.65 3.51 -21.06
CA PHE A 613 13.29 2.95 -19.86
C PHE A 613 14.81 3.08 -19.93
N LEU A 614 15.41 2.84 -21.11
CA LEU A 614 16.85 3.02 -21.30
C LEU A 614 17.28 4.47 -21.05
N ILE A 615 16.55 5.44 -21.62
CA ILE A 615 16.80 6.88 -21.40
C ILE A 615 16.69 7.20 -19.91
N PHE A 616 15.66 6.68 -19.23
CA PHE A 616 15.49 6.86 -17.80
C PHE A 616 16.71 6.33 -17.02
N TYR A 617 17.24 5.15 -17.35
CA TYR A 617 18.44 4.61 -16.70
C TYR A 617 19.70 5.43 -16.97
N VAL A 618 19.83 6.03 -18.16
CA VAL A 618 20.89 7.01 -18.44
C VAL A 618 20.79 8.19 -17.47
N THR A 619 19.59 8.73 -17.24
CA THR A 619 19.42 9.82 -16.27
C THR A 619 19.82 9.40 -14.86
N CYS A 620 19.45 8.18 -14.43
CA CYS A 620 19.81 7.66 -13.11
C CYS A 620 21.33 7.50 -12.95
N LEU A 621 22.01 6.99 -13.98
CA LEU A 621 23.47 6.87 -14.01
C LEU A 621 24.14 8.25 -13.93
N VAL A 622 23.71 9.19 -14.78
CA VAL A 622 24.26 10.56 -14.81
C VAL A 622 24.07 11.27 -13.48
N ILE A 623 22.89 11.13 -12.85
CA ILE A 623 22.61 11.70 -11.52
C ILE A 623 23.48 11.05 -10.45
N THR A 624 23.59 9.72 -10.46
CA THR A 624 24.42 8.98 -9.48
C THR A 624 25.89 9.40 -9.57
N TRP A 625 26.39 9.52 -10.80
CA TRP A 625 27.73 10.02 -11.07
C TRP A 625 27.90 11.48 -10.67
N GLY A 626 27.04 12.37 -11.16
CA GLY A 626 27.16 13.81 -11.02
C GLY A 626 26.94 14.33 -9.60
N VAL A 627 26.05 13.71 -8.83
CA VAL A 627 25.69 14.19 -7.47
C VAL A 627 26.54 13.50 -6.39
N TYR A 628 26.81 12.21 -6.53
CA TYR A 628 27.34 11.41 -5.43
C TYR A 628 28.79 10.98 -5.60
N THR A 629 29.18 10.45 -6.76
CA THR A 629 30.43 9.67 -6.89
C THR A 629 31.54 10.31 -7.71
N ARG A 630 31.30 11.37 -8.48
CA ARG A 630 32.38 12.12 -9.15
C ARG A 630 33.25 12.86 -8.13
N LYS A 631 34.46 13.27 -8.51
CA LYS A 631 35.28 14.19 -7.69
C LYS A 631 34.46 15.44 -7.31
N GLY A 632 34.36 15.72 -6.02
CA GLY A 632 33.52 16.79 -5.46
C GLY A 632 32.04 16.41 -5.24
N GLY A 633 31.65 15.17 -5.52
CA GLY A 633 30.34 14.61 -5.18
C GLY A 633 30.22 14.27 -3.70
N LEU A 634 28.98 14.22 -3.19
CA LEU A 634 28.71 14.12 -1.74
C LEU A 634 29.31 12.87 -1.07
N LEU A 635 29.37 11.75 -1.79
CA LEU A 635 29.87 10.47 -1.28
C LEU A 635 31.31 10.16 -1.71
N TYR A 636 31.92 10.98 -2.58
CA TYR A 636 33.24 10.70 -3.14
C TYR A 636 34.29 10.43 -2.05
N ASP A 637 34.43 11.33 -1.08
CA ASP A 637 35.42 11.19 -0.01
C ASP A 637 35.10 10.04 0.94
N VAL A 638 33.82 9.71 1.12
CA VAL A 638 33.39 8.60 1.99
C VAL A 638 33.78 7.27 1.36
N GLU A 639 33.62 7.15 0.04
CA GLU A 639 33.85 5.91 -0.70
C GLU A 639 35.32 5.70 -1.12
N HIS A 640 36.15 6.75 -1.08
CA HIS A 640 37.57 6.70 -1.49
C HIS A 640 38.55 6.84 -0.32
N ARG A 641 38.09 7.09 0.91
CA ARG A 641 38.97 7.01 2.10
C ARG A 641 39.30 5.55 2.40
N SER A 642 40.59 5.20 2.41
CA SER A 642 41.05 3.97 3.06
C SER A 642 40.63 4.03 4.54
N LYS A 643 39.97 3.00 5.07
CA LYS A 643 39.68 2.90 6.51
C LYS A 643 40.95 3.28 7.31
N PRO A 644 40.89 4.22 8.27
CA PRO A 644 41.96 4.39 9.24
C PRO A 644 42.13 3.08 10.02
N ALA A 645 43.37 2.66 10.24
CA ALA A 645 43.74 1.45 10.97
C ALA A 645 43.53 1.58 12.48
N ALA A 646 42.30 1.91 12.94
CA ALA A 646 42.05 2.27 14.35
C ALA A 646 41.00 1.42 15.10
N ASP A 647 40.44 0.36 14.49
CA ASP A 647 39.49 -0.54 15.18
C ASP A 647 40.01 -1.99 15.31
N ALA A 648 41.33 -2.17 15.37
CA ALA A 648 41.97 -3.42 15.76
C ALA A 648 42.74 -3.23 17.06
N ALA A 649 42.02 -3.09 18.16
CA ALA A 649 42.50 -3.27 19.54
C ALA A 649 41.33 -3.71 20.42
#